data_AF-A0A1F2Y746-F1
#
_entry.id   AF-A0A1F2Y746-F1
#
_cell.length_a   1.000
_cell.length_b   1.000
_cell.length_c   1.000
_cell.angle_alpha   90.00
_cell.angle_beta   90.00
_cell.angle_gamma   90.00
#
_symmetry.space_group_name_H-M   'P 1'
#
loop_
_entity.id
_entity.type
_entity.pdbx_description
1 polymer ?
#
loop_
_entity_poly.entity_id
_entity_poly.type
_entity_poly.pdbx_seq_one_letter_code
_entity_poly.pdbx_strand_id
1 'polypeptide(L)'
;MTLERPAAQAIVVFGASGDLARRKILPALYNLHREGMLPGRHAVVGYSRSDLGDNGFRAEARAAIEEHSRTPLEDAAWASFAPTLSYVSGGFDEPDGFTRLAARLGELDALGCDAGRLYYLATPPAFFAPIAEGIGAAGQATERSRIVVEKPFGNSLGSARELSERLHAVFDESRIFRIDHYLGKETVQNIVVLRFGNSIFERLWNRDVIDHVQLTVAESIGVEGRATYYETAGATRDLLQNHILQVLAFLTMEPPRSLEPEAFRDEKVKVLRAMRPIEPAETVRGQYHGYRAEPGVDPASDTETFIAAKLHIDNWRWEDVPFCLRHGKQLPRRATEIDVVFRGAPDYLFGELGMSKLPADHLTIRIQPDEGISLAFQAKKPGPGYELQTVRMDFDYDRSFMHEPAEAYERLLHEAMDGDHTLFTRADGVERAAAYYETAGATRDLLQNHMLQVLAFLTMEPPRSLEPEAFRDEKVKVLRAMRPIEPAETVRGQYHGYRAEPGVDPASDTETFIAAKLHVDNWRWEDVPFCLRHGKQLPRRATEIDVVFRGAPDYLFGELGMSKLPADHLTIRIQPDEGISLAFQAKKPGPGYELQTVRMDFDYDRSFMHEPAEAYERLLHDAMDGDHTLFTRADGVERAWEVVTPMLEHPAPLCTYEPGTWGPAEAADLIAPRRWHLR
;
A
#
# COMPACT_ATOMS: atom_id res chain seq x y z
N MET A 1 17.64 -0.89 5.03
CA MET A 1 18.95 -1.58 4.84
C MET A 1 19.26 -1.64 3.36
N THR A 2 20.29 -0.92 2.91
CA THR A 2 20.92 -1.15 1.60
C THR A 2 21.51 -2.56 1.63
N LEU A 3 21.16 -3.41 0.66
CA LEU A 3 21.71 -4.76 0.60
C LEU A 3 23.23 -4.69 0.43
N GLU A 4 23.96 -5.25 1.39
CA GLU A 4 25.39 -5.50 1.23
C GLU A 4 25.60 -6.44 0.04
N ARG A 5 26.62 -6.16 -0.77
CA ARG A 5 26.98 -7.04 -1.88
C ARG A 5 27.30 -8.43 -1.32
N PRO A 6 26.73 -9.50 -1.91
CA PRO A 6 27.04 -10.84 -1.44
C PRO A 6 28.53 -11.16 -1.58
N ALA A 7 29.04 -12.04 -0.71
CA ALA A 7 30.41 -12.54 -0.80
C ALA A 7 30.67 -13.24 -2.15
N ALA A 8 31.95 -13.30 -2.55
CA ALA A 8 32.36 -13.91 -3.82
C ALA A 8 31.87 -15.36 -3.95
N GLN A 9 31.21 -15.70 -5.04
CA GLN A 9 30.60 -17.03 -5.18
C GLN A 9 30.43 -17.47 -6.63
N ALA A 10 30.48 -18.78 -6.85
CA ALA A 10 30.08 -19.42 -8.09
C ALA A 10 28.57 -19.73 -8.08
N ILE A 11 27.90 -19.43 -9.20
CA ILE A 11 26.47 -19.69 -9.42
C ILE A 11 26.36 -20.79 -10.48
N VAL A 12 25.79 -21.93 -10.14
CA VAL A 12 25.60 -23.06 -11.07
C VAL A 12 24.14 -23.13 -11.45
N VAL A 13 23.83 -23.04 -12.75
CA VAL A 13 22.48 -23.14 -13.28
C VAL A 13 22.30 -24.52 -13.92
N PHE A 14 21.66 -25.45 -13.21
CA PHE A 14 21.26 -26.74 -13.78
C PHE A 14 20.07 -26.53 -14.71
N GLY A 15 20.08 -27.18 -15.89
CA GLY A 15 19.10 -26.93 -16.95
C GLY A 15 19.36 -25.63 -17.71
N ALA A 16 20.61 -25.17 -17.77
CA ALA A 16 20.98 -23.90 -18.40
C ALA A 16 20.62 -23.77 -19.90
N SER A 17 20.40 -24.89 -20.59
CA SER A 17 19.94 -24.92 -21.98
C SER A 17 18.40 -24.92 -22.12
N GLY A 18 17.67 -24.83 -21.01
CA GLY A 18 16.22 -24.89 -20.96
C GLY A 18 15.52 -23.54 -21.10
N ASP A 19 14.22 -23.57 -21.37
CA ASP A 19 13.40 -22.39 -21.63
C ASP A 19 13.37 -21.40 -20.44
N LEU A 20 13.26 -21.89 -19.20
CA LEU A 20 13.27 -21.04 -18.00
C LEU A 20 14.59 -20.27 -17.86
N ALA A 21 15.72 -20.94 -18.15
CA ALA A 21 17.03 -20.31 -18.07
C ALA A 21 17.17 -19.17 -19.09
N ARG A 22 16.74 -19.43 -20.33
CA ARG A 22 16.73 -18.48 -21.44
C ARG A 22 15.81 -17.29 -21.18
N ARG A 23 14.56 -17.54 -20.78
CA ARG A 23 13.55 -16.48 -20.64
C ARG A 23 13.69 -15.64 -19.38
N LYS A 24 14.26 -16.20 -18.30
CA LYS A 24 14.20 -15.56 -16.97
C LYS A 24 15.56 -15.49 -16.26
N ILE A 25 16.27 -16.61 -16.12
CA ILE A 25 17.46 -16.67 -15.24
C ILE A 25 18.64 -15.89 -15.82
N LEU A 26 19.01 -16.14 -17.09
CA LEU A 26 20.14 -15.45 -17.73
C LEU A 26 19.89 -13.94 -17.86
N PRO A 27 18.70 -13.47 -18.28
CA PRO A 27 18.36 -12.05 -18.22
C PRO A 27 18.42 -11.46 -16.81
N ALA A 28 17.96 -12.19 -15.79
CA ALA A 28 18.00 -11.72 -14.40
C ALA A 28 19.45 -11.55 -13.90
N LEU A 29 20.32 -12.55 -14.14
CA LEU A 29 21.74 -12.49 -13.77
C LEU A 29 22.46 -11.33 -14.45
N TYR A 30 22.17 -11.09 -15.74
CA TYR A 30 22.72 -9.94 -16.46
C TYR A 30 22.28 -8.59 -15.86
N ASN A 31 21.00 -8.46 -15.51
CA ASN A 31 20.50 -7.22 -14.91
C ASN A 31 21.11 -6.97 -13.53
N LEU A 32 21.24 -8.02 -12.70
CA LEU A 32 21.94 -7.94 -11.42
C LEU A 32 23.42 -7.57 -11.59
N HIS A 33 24.07 -8.05 -12.65
CA HIS A 33 25.45 -7.66 -12.98
C HIS A 33 25.55 -6.17 -13.33
N ARG A 34 24.69 -5.69 -14.24
CA ARG A 34 24.67 -4.28 -14.66
C ARG A 34 24.38 -3.33 -13.51
N GLU A 35 23.46 -3.72 -12.62
CA GLU A 35 23.11 -2.95 -11.42
C GLU A 35 24.16 -3.07 -10.31
N GLY A 36 25.23 -3.84 -10.52
CA GLY A 36 26.30 -4.04 -9.55
C GLY A 36 25.84 -4.73 -8.28
N MET A 37 24.80 -5.57 -8.37
CA MET A 37 24.20 -6.32 -7.27
C MET A 37 24.75 -7.74 -7.15
N LEU A 38 25.39 -8.26 -8.20
CA LEU A 38 26.19 -9.48 -8.09
C LEU A 38 27.42 -9.28 -7.18
N PRO A 39 27.97 -10.36 -6.61
CA PRO A 39 29.23 -10.31 -5.89
C PRO A 39 30.32 -9.64 -6.72
N GLY A 40 31.22 -8.89 -6.05
CA GLY A 40 32.34 -8.23 -6.73
C GLY A 40 33.25 -9.18 -7.52
N ARG A 41 33.32 -10.45 -7.10
CA ARG A 41 33.89 -11.57 -7.87
C ARG A 41 32.87 -12.70 -7.95
N HIS A 42 32.49 -13.10 -9.15
CA HIS A 42 31.54 -14.17 -9.36
C HIS A 42 31.81 -14.93 -10.67
N ALA A 43 31.28 -16.13 -10.76
CA ALA A 43 31.26 -16.94 -11.97
C ALA A 43 29.88 -17.59 -12.14
N VAL A 44 29.44 -17.77 -13.38
CA VAL A 44 28.20 -18.47 -13.71
C VAL A 44 28.53 -19.70 -14.54
N VAL A 45 28.14 -20.87 -14.05
CA VAL A 45 28.37 -22.15 -14.70
C VAL A 45 27.03 -22.72 -15.16
N GLY A 46 26.81 -22.80 -16.47
CA GLY A 46 25.69 -23.54 -17.02
C GLY A 46 25.94 -25.06 -16.95
N TYR A 47 24.95 -25.83 -16.52
CA TYR A 47 25.03 -27.29 -16.51
C TYR A 47 23.80 -27.90 -17.20
N SER A 48 23.99 -28.72 -18.23
CA SER A 48 22.90 -29.45 -18.88
C SER A 48 23.42 -30.67 -19.65
N ARG A 49 22.49 -31.48 -20.16
CA ARG A 49 22.80 -32.66 -20.98
C ARG A 49 23.35 -32.30 -22.37
N SER A 50 22.90 -31.18 -22.94
CA SER A 50 23.39 -30.69 -24.23
C SER A 50 24.83 -30.20 -24.12
N ASP A 51 25.65 -30.49 -25.12
CA ASP A 51 27.03 -30.03 -25.18
C ASP A 51 27.14 -28.74 -26.00
N LEU A 52 27.12 -27.59 -25.31
CA LEU A 52 27.25 -26.26 -25.93
C LEU A 52 28.68 -25.71 -25.86
N GLY A 53 29.48 -26.19 -24.90
CA GLY A 53 30.74 -25.57 -24.51
C GLY A 53 30.60 -24.11 -24.04
N ASP A 54 31.71 -23.51 -23.61
CA ASP A 54 31.71 -22.15 -23.06
C ASP A 54 31.27 -21.10 -24.10
N ASN A 55 31.75 -21.21 -25.34
CA ASN A 55 31.44 -20.24 -26.40
C ASN A 55 29.98 -20.36 -26.89
N GLY A 56 29.46 -21.58 -27.02
CA GLY A 56 28.06 -21.80 -27.38
C GLY A 56 27.13 -21.28 -26.28
N PHE A 57 27.44 -21.55 -25.01
CA PHE A 57 26.66 -21.03 -23.90
C PHE A 57 26.66 -19.51 -23.82
N ARG A 58 27.80 -18.84 -24.08
CA ARG A 58 27.88 -17.38 -24.17
C ARG A 58 27.02 -16.81 -25.30
N ALA A 59 27.01 -17.46 -26.46
CA ALA A 59 26.18 -17.05 -27.60
C ALA A 59 24.68 -17.18 -27.26
N GLU A 60 24.27 -18.31 -26.69
CA GLU A 60 22.90 -18.54 -26.22
C GLU A 60 22.48 -17.53 -25.15
N ALA A 61 23.36 -17.27 -24.16
CA ALA A 61 23.09 -16.27 -23.13
C ALA A 61 22.93 -14.87 -23.71
N ARG A 62 23.75 -14.48 -24.71
CA ARG A 62 23.60 -13.19 -25.39
C ARG A 62 22.23 -13.08 -26.06
N ALA A 63 21.87 -14.06 -26.87
CA ALA A 63 20.59 -14.09 -27.57
C ALA A 63 19.40 -14.07 -26.60
N ALA A 64 19.49 -14.81 -25.49
CA ALA A 64 18.50 -14.82 -24.42
C ALA A 64 18.28 -13.44 -23.80
N ILE A 65 19.38 -12.71 -23.52
CA ILE A 65 19.34 -11.37 -22.93
C ILE A 65 18.79 -10.36 -23.94
N GLU A 66 19.20 -10.43 -25.21
CA GLU A 66 18.70 -9.56 -26.27
C GLU A 66 17.17 -9.72 -26.49
N GLU A 67 16.65 -10.95 -26.39
CA GLU A 67 15.24 -11.23 -26.63
C GLU A 67 14.33 -10.98 -25.40
N HIS A 68 14.79 -11.32 -24.20
CA HIS A 68 13.91 -11.43 -23.02
C HIS A 68 14.25 -10.50 -21.86
N SER A 69 15.38 -9.78 -21.92
CA SER A 69 15.72 -8.84 -20.84
C SER A 69 14.78 -7.64 -20.85
N ARG A 70 14.40 -7.19 -19.63
CA ARG A 70 13.60 -5.97 -19.42
C ARG A 70 14.30 -4.69 -19.84
N THR A 71 15.60 -4.77 -20.12
CA THR A 71 16.46 -3.65 -20.46
C THR A 71 17.36 -4.03 -21.61
N PRO A 72 17.70 -3.10 -22.51
CA PRO A 72 18.57 -3.38 -23.65
C PRO A 72 19.93 -3.95 -23.22
N LEU A 73 20.50 -4.79 -24.09
CA LEU A 73 21.87 -5.25 -23.93
C LEU A 73 22.83 -4.10 -24.27
N GLU A 74 23.66 -3.73 -23.32
CA GLU A 74 24.77 -2.79 -23.50
C GLU A 74 26.09 -3.53 -23.70
N ASP A 75 26.85 -3.15 -24.71
CA ASP A 75 28.10 -3.85 -25.06
C ASP A 75 29.15 -3.83 -23.94
N ALA A 76 29.26 -2.72 -23.20
CA ALA A 76 30.20 -2.62 -22.08
C ALA A 76 29.81 -3.55 -20.91
N ALA A 77 28.52 -3.60 -20.57
CA ALA A 77 28.01 -4.51 -19.55
C ALA A 77 28.16 -5.98 -19.99
N TRP A 78 27.89 -6.29 -21.26
CA TRP A 78 28.10 -7.62 -21.81
C TRP A 78 29.58 -8.03 -21.83
N ALA A 79 30.48 -7.14 -22.24
CA ALA A 79 31.92 -7.41 -22.28
C ALA A 79 32.51 -7.75 -20.91
N SER A 80 31.94 -7.21 -19.83
CA SER A 80 32.32 -7.56 -18.45
C SER A 80 31.59 -8.79 -17.90
N PHE A 81 30.39 -9.11 -18.40
CA PHE A 81 29.60 -10.26 -17.96
C PHE A 81 29.97 -11.57 -18.67
N ALA A 82 30.12 -11.56 -19.99
CA ALA A 82 30.38 -12.76 -20.79
C ALA A 82 31.58 -13.60 -20.33
N PRO A 83 32.71 -13.00 -19.87
CA PRO A 83 33.85 -13.76 -19.36
C PRO A 83 33.56 -14.55 -18.08
N THR A 84 32.54 -14.17 -17.29
CA THR A 84 32.15 -14.89 -16.07
C THR A 84 31.33 -16.15 -16.38
N LEU A 85 30.83 -16.28 -17.61
CA LEU A 85 30.04 -17.42 -18.07
C LEU A 85 30.94 -18.57 -18.53
N SER A 86 30.61 -19.76 -18.05
CA SER A 86 31.21 -21.04 -18.42
C SER A 86 30.17 -22.15 -18.44
N TYR A 87 30.51 -23.32 -18.98
CA TYR A 87 29.57 -24.40 -19.20
C TYR A 87 30.18 -25.80 -18.94
N VAL A 88 29.36 -26.70 -18.40
CA VAL A 88 29.69 -28.11 -18.18
C VAL A 88 28.55 -28.97 -18.71
N SER A 89 28.87 -29.95 -19.56
CA SER A 89 27.90 -30.93 -20.04
C SER A 89 27.88 -32.20 -19.16
N GLY A 90 26.69 -32.73 -18.88
CA GLY A 90 26.52 -33.98 -18.13
C GLY A 90 25.06 -34.31 -17.80
N GLY A 91 24.78 -35.59 -17.53
CA GLY A 91 23.50 -36.04 -16.96
C GLY A 91 23.24 -35.48 -15.57
N PHE A 92 21.96 -35.45 -15.16
CA PHE A 92 21.54 -34.95 -13.84
C PHE A 92 21.62 -36.03 -12.74
N ASP A 93 21.86 -37.28 -13.15
CA ASP A 93 21.96 -38.49 -12.35
C ASP A 93 23.26 -39.26 -12.64
N GLU A 94 24.18 -38.66 -13.40
CA GLU A 94 25.45 -39.27 -13.82
C GLU A 94 26.63 -38.78 -12.96
N PRO A 95 27.29 -39.64 -12.17
CA PRO A 95 28.42 -39.25 -11.30
C PRO A 95 29.58 -38.56 -12.01
N ASP A 96 29.88 -38.98 -13.25
CA ASP A 96 30.98 -38.41 -14.06
C ASP A 96 30.74 -36.93 -14.38
N GLY A 97 29.48 -36.53 -14.58
CA GLY A 97 29.11 -35.13 -14.82
C GLY A 97 29.37 -34.26 -13.60
N PHE A 98 29.01 -34.73 -12.41
CA PHE A 98 29.30 -34.04 -11.14
C PHE A 98 30.80 -33.96 -10.84
N THR A 99 31.58 -34.97 -11.24
CA THR A 99 33.04 -34.94 -11.12
C THR A 99 33.65 -33.84 -12.01
N ARG A 100 33.18 -33.70 -13.26
CA ARG A 100 33.60 -32.59 -14.13
C ARG A 100 33.17 -31.23 -13.59
N LEU A 101 31.96 -31.13 -13.04
CA LEU A 101 31.48 -29.91 -12.39
C LEU A 101 32.38 -29.53 -11.21
N ALA A 102 32.72 -30.49 -10.34
CA ALA A 102 33.62 -30.25 -9.20
C ALA A 102 35.01 -29.77 -9.64
N ALA A 103 35.56 -30.34 -10.71
CA ALA A 103 36.83 -29.88 -11.28
C ALA A 103 36.75 -28.43 -11.77
N ARG A 104 35.70 -28.08 -12.53
CA ARG A 104 35.47 -26.71 -13.00
C ARG A 104 35.29 -25.73 -11.85
N LEU A 105 34.56 -26.11 -10.80
CA LEU A 105 34.40 -25.27 -9.61
C LEU A 105 35.73 -25.05 -8.90
N GLY A 106 36.60 -26.06 -8.81
CA GLY A 106 37.95 -25.90 -8.27
C GLY A 106 38.82 -24.91 -9.05
N GLU A 107 38.69 -24.87 -10.37
CA GLU A 107 39.36 -23.86 -11.21
C GLU A 107 38.87 -22.43 -10.90
N LEU A 108 37.56 -22.28 -10.67
CA LEU A 108 36.93 -20.99 -10.34
C LEU A 108 37.25 -20.53 -8.91
N ASP A 109 37.37 -21.47 -7.98
CA ASP A 109 37.80 -21.21 -6.61
C ASP A 109 39.22 -20.58 -6.62
N ALA A 110 40.13 -21.09 -7.47
CA ALA A 110 41.46 -20.51 -7.66
C ALA A 110 41.46 -19.08 -8.25
N LEU A 111 40.35 -18.66 -8.88
CA LEU A 111 40.14 -17.29 -9.38
C LEU A 111 39.46 -16.36 -8.35
N GLY A 112 39.23 -16.87 -7.13
CA GLY A 112 38.66 -16.12 -6.00
C GLY A 112 37.13 -16.14 -5.94
N CYS A 113 36.50 -17.21 -6.45
CA CYS A 113 35.05 -17.45 -6.33
C CYS A 113 34.71 -18.51 -5.25
N ASP A 114 35.51 -18.58 -4.19
CA ASP A 114 35.53 -19.65 -3.17
C ASP A 114 34.71 -19.35 -1.91
N ALA A 115 34.15 -18.15 -1.77
CA ALA A 115 33.44 -17.77 -0.54
C ALA A 115 32.01 -18.34 -0.44
N GLY A 116 31.47 -18.94 -1.50
CA GLY A 116 30.18 -19.63 -1.46
C GLY A 116 29.77 -20.23 -2.80
N ARG A 117 28.71 -21.05 -2.77
CA ARG A 117 28.15 -21.68 -3.98
C ARG A 117 26.64 -21.56 -3.99
N LEU A 118 26.06 -21.19 -5.14
CA LEU A 118 24.61 -21.14 -5.34
C LEU A 118 24.24 -22.10 -6.47
N TYR A 119 23.49 -23.14 -6.14
CA TYR A 119 22.98 -24.12 -7.12
C TYR A 119 21.53 -23.78 -7.46
N TYR A 120 21.25 -23.41 -8.69
CA TYR A 120 19.90 -23.12 -9.17
C TYR A 120 19.38 -24.27 -10.04
N LEU A 121 18.27 -24.88 -9.64
CA LEU A 121 17.67 -26.01 -10.35
C LEU A 121 16.57 -25.57 -11.33
N ALA A 122 16.98 -25.17 -12.55
CA ALA A 122 16.05 -24.90 -13.65
C ALA A 122 15.73 -26.19 -14.44
N THR A 123 15.41 -27.26 -13.72
CA THR A 123 15.23 -28.62 -14.27
C THR A 123 13.84 -29.18 -13.94
N PRO A 124 13.39 -30.25 -14.63
CA PRO A 124 12.17 -30.94 -14.24
C PRO A 124 12.23 -31.50 -12.80
N PRO A 125 11.10 -31.56 -12.05
CA PRO A 125 11.10 -31.91 -10.63
C PRO A 125 11.69 -33.28 -10.27
N ALA A 126 11.59 -34.24 -11.19
CA ALA A 126 12.17 -35.58 -11.03
C ALA A 126 13.69 -35.55 -10.79
N PHE A 127 14.38 -34.49 -11.21
CA PHE A 127 15.83 -34.36 -11.08
C PHE A 127 16.27 -33.56 -9.84
N PHE A 128 15.35 -32.98 -9.06
CA PHE A 128 15.74 -32.14 -7.92
C PHE A 128 16.56 -32.91 -6.87
N ALA A 129 16.06 -34.07 -6.45
CA ALA A 129 16.76 -34.89 -5.48
C ALA A 129 18.03 -35.56 -6.06
N PRO A 130 18.03 -36.17 -7.27
CA PRO A 130 19.25 -36.67 -7.90
C PRO A 130 20.37 -35.63 -8.02
N ILE A 131 20.03 -34.38 -8.37
CA ILE A 131 21.02 -33.31 -8.46
C ILE A 131 21.57 -32.95 -7.08
N ALA A 132 20.72 -32.79 -6.07
CA ALA A 132 21.17 -32.51 -4.71
C ALA A 132 22.10 -33.62 -4.17
N GLU A 133 21.72 -34.88 -4.36
CA GLU A 133 22.50 -36.06 -4.00
C GLU A 133 23.84 -36.11 -4.75
N GLY A 134 23.83 -35.82 -6.06
CA GLY A 134 25.05 -35.74 -6.88
C GLY A 134 26.01 -34.64 -6.43
N ILE A 135 25.50 -33.46 -6.09
CA ILE A 135 26.30 -32.36 -5.49
C ILE A 135 26.90 -32.81 -4.15
N GLY A 136 26.12 -33.48 -3.31
CA GLY A 136 26.57 -34.03 -2.04
C GLY A 136 27.69 -35.07 -2.20
N ALA A 137 27.47 -36.06 -3.09
CA ALA A 137 28.43 -37.13 -3.38
C ALA A 137 29.75 -36.61 -3.97
N ALA A 138 29.70 -35.53 -4.75
CA ALA A 138 30.90 -34.86 -5.28
C ALA A 138 31.62 -33.95 -4.26
N GLY A 139 31.16 -33.90 -3.00
CA GLY A 139 31.74 -33.05 -1.95
C GLY A 139 31.54 -31.54 -2.19
N GLN A 140 30.55 -31.17 -3.00
CA GLN A 140 30.30 -29.78 -3.40
C GLN A 140 29.23 -29.09 -2.53
N ALA A 141 28.49 -29.85 -1.71
CA ALA A 141 27.52 -29.36 -0.72
C ALA A 141 28.19 -28.93 0.60
N THR A 142 28.92 -27.82 0.57
CA THR A 142 29.58 -27.24 1.77
C THR A 142 28.60 -26.46 2.66
N GLU A 143 29.03 -26.04 3.85
CA GLU A 143 28.25 -25.15 4.74
C GLU A 143 27.89 -23.81 4.09
N ARG A 144 28.68 -23.35 3.10
CA ARG A 144 28.47 -22.12 2.35
C ARG A 144 27.73 -22.33 1.03
N SER A 145 27.30 -23.55 0.76
CA SER A 145 26.54 -23.92 -0.42
C SER A 145 25.04 -23.74 -0.16
N ARG A 146 24.34 -23.09 -1.08
CA ARG A 146 22.88 -22.92 -1.07
C ARG A 146 22.29 -23.56 -2.31
N ILE A 147 21.08 -24.11 -2.18
CA ILE A 147 20.35 -24.71 -3.29
C ILE A 147 19.00 -24.02 -3.48
N VAL A 148 18.69 -23.67 -4.72
CA VAL A 148 17.46 -23.02 -5.14
C VAL A 148 16.66 -24.02 -5.96
N VAL A 149 15.45 -24.32 -5.48
CA VAL A 149 14.57 -25.34 -6.07
C VAL A 149 13.33 -24.67 -6.61
N GLU A 150 12.99 -24.97 -7.86
CA GLU A 150 11.79 -24.48 -8.53
C GLU A 150 10.55 -25.32 -8.18
N LYS A 151 9.36 -24.77 -8.43
CA LYS A 151 8.10 -25.51 -8.29
C LYS A 151 7.94 -26.54 -9.42
N PRO A 152 7.14 -27.61 -9.22
CA PRO A 152 6.43 -28.02 -8.01
C PRO A 152 7.29 -28.75 -6.95
N PHE A 153 6.98 -28.52 -5.67
CA PHE A 153 7.62 -29.19 -4.53
C PHE A 153 6.89 -30.49 -4.15
N GLY A 154 6.86 -31.43 -5.09
CA GLY A 154 6.00 -32.61 -5.01
C GLY A 154 4.59 -32.35 -5.56
N ASN A 155 3.82 -33.42 -5.74
CA ASN A 155 2.45 -33.42 -6.28
C ASN A 155 1.39 -33.89 -5.26
N SER A 156 1.83 -34.26 -4.07
CA SER A 156 1.03 -34.68 -2.92
C SER A 156 1.82 -34.40 -1.64
N LEU A 157 1.17 -34.47 -0.48
CA LEU A 157 1.87 -34.36 0.81
C LEU A 157 2.97 -35.44 0.96
N GLY A 158 2.71 -36.66 0.47
CA GLY A 158 3.69 -37.76 0.54
C GLY A 158 4.94 -37.47 -0.28
N SER A 159 4.78 -37.12 -1.56
CA SER A 159 5.93 -36.82 -2.43
C SER A 159 6.65 -35.53 -2.05
N ALA A 160 5.95 -34.55 -1.48
CA ALA A 160 6.58 -33.35 -0.92
C ALA A 160 7.47 -33.67 0.29
N ARG A 161 7.00 -34.56 1.19
CA ARG A 161 7.79 -35.05 2.33
C ARG A 161 9.02 -35.82 1.87
N GLU A 162 8.85 -36.76 0.93
CA GLU A 162 9.94 -37.54 0.35
C GLU A 162 11.01 -36.63 -0.27
N LEU A 163 10.60 -35.66 -1.09
CA LEU A 163 11.53 -34.69 -1.68
C LEU A 163 12.25 -33.90 -0.58
N SER A 164 11.55 -33.43 0.45
CA SER A 164 12.15 -32.67 1.54
C SER A 164 13.15 -33.50 2.34
N GLU A 165 12.83 -34.76 2.65
CA GLU A 165 13.73 -35.69 3.34
C GLU A 165 15.03 -35.91 2.54
N ARG A 166 14.92 -36.12 1.23
CA ARG A 166 16.08 -36.31 0.35
C ARG A 166 16.94 -35.05 0.22
N LEU A 167 16.33 -33.87 0.14
CA LEU A 167 17.07 -32.61 0.17
C LEU A 167 17.77 -32.40 1.53
N HIS A 168 17.11 -32.73 2.63
CA HIS A 168 17.67 -32.62 3.99
C HIS A 168 18.80 -33.60 4.28
N ALA A 169 18.88 -34.70 3.55
CA ALA A 169 20.04 -35.59 3.63
C ALA A 169 21.35 -34.93 3.18
N VAL A 170 21.28 -33.81 2.44
CA VAL A 170 22.44 -33.09 1.89
C VAL A 170 22.55 -31.65 2.39
N PHE A 171 21.43 -30.93 2.47
CA PHE A 171 21.37 -29.52 2.84
C PHE A 171 20.48 -29.29 4.07
N ASP A 172 20.97 -28.50 5.03
CA ASP A 172 20.12 -28.00 6.11
C ASP A 172 19.04 -27.07 5.56
N GLU A 173 17.92 -26.94 6.28
CA GLU A 173 16.78 -26.12 5.85
C GLU A 173 17.16 -24.64 5.61
N SER A 174 18.10 -24.09 6.37
CA SER A 174 18.61 -22.72 6.17
C SER A 174 19.36 -22.53 4.84
N ARG A 175 19.73 -23.62 4.17
CA ARG A 175 20.47 -23.64 2.90
C ARG A 175 19.57 -23.97 1.70
N ILE A 176 18.29 -24.27 1.92
CA ILE A 176 17.31 -24.65 0.87
C ILE A 176 16.37 -23.49 0.59
N PHE A 177 16.38 -22.99 -0.64
CA PHE A 177 15.58 -21.87 -1.10
C PHE A 177 14.52 -22.37 -2.09
N ARG A 178 13.28 -22.51 -1.62
CA ARG A 178 12.14 -22.93 -2.44
C ARG A 178 11.53 -21.70 -3.11
N ILE A 179 11.55 -21.63 -4.44
CA ILE A 179 11.02 -20.46 -5.17
C ILE A 179 9.49 -20.46 -5.17
N ASP A 180 8.97 -19.33 -4.72
CA ASP A 180 7.62 -18.86 -5.03
C ASP A 180 7.75 -17.43 -5.57
N HIS A 181 7.60 -17.26 -6.89
CA HIS A 181 7.81 -15.97 -7.54
C HIS A 181 6.77 -14.90 -7.14
N TYR A 182 5.62 -15.27 -6.57
CA TYR A 182 4.66 -14.28 -6.06
C TYR A 182 5.21 -13.54 -4.84
N LEU A 183 6.01 -14.20 -4.01
CA LEU A 183 6.65 -13.55 -2.85
C LEU A 183 7.67 -12.49 -3.24
N GLY A 184 8.21 -12.57 -4.47
CA GLY A 184 9.10 -11.55 -5.03
C GLY A 184 8.38 -10.29 -5.50
N LYS A 185 7.04 -10.28 -5.58
CA LYS A 185 6.28 -9.10 -6.03
C LYS A 185 6.27 -8.02 -4.97
N GLU A 186 6.45 -6.77 -5.40
CA GLU A 186 6.52 -5.61 -4.53
C GLU A 186 5.25 -5.41 -3.70
N THR A 187 4.09 -5.61 -4.31
CA THR A 187 2.78 -5.50 -3.64
C THR A 187 2.58 -6.54 -2.56
N VAL A 188 3.11 -7.76 -2.72
CA VAL A 188 3.05 -8.80 -1.69
C VAL A 188 3.94 -8.43 -0.50
N GLN A 189 5.14 -7.90 -0.76
CA GLN A 189 6.02 -7.39 0.31
C GLN A 189 5.42 -6.16 0.99
N ASN A 190 4.69 -5.33 0.26
CA ASN A 190 4.02 -4.16 0.79
C ASN A 190 2.89 -4.48 1.76
N ILE A 191 2.30 -5.67 1.72
CA ILE A 191 1.31 -6.11 2.73
C ILE A 191 1.88 -5.97 4.15
N VAL A 192 3.17 -6.28 4.34
CA VAL A 192 3.83 -6.17 5.64
C VAL A 192 3.90 -4.71 6.10
N VAL A 193 4.28 -3.79 5.20
CA VAL A 193 4.36 -2.36 5.51
C VAL A 193 2.98 -1.77 5.70
N LEU A 194 2.03 -2.11 4.83
CA LEU A 194 0.63 -1.69 4.92
C LEU A 194 0.06 -2.00 6.30
N ARG A 195 0.27 -3.23 6.77
CA ARG A 195 -0.22 -3.68 8.08
C ARG A 195 0.56 -3.08 9.23
N PHE A 196 1.85 -3.37 9.34
CA PHE A 196 2.58 -3.09 10.56
C PHE A 196 3.22 -1.70 10.59
N GLY A 197 3.36 -1.05 9.43
CA GLY A 197 3.90 0.31 9.32
C GLY A 197 2.85 1.41 9.48
N ASN A 198 1.55 1.06 9.45
CA ASN A 198 0.44 2.01 9.48
C ASN A 198 -0.55 1.62 10.58
N SER A 199 -0.71 2.48 11.59
CA SER A 199 -1.51 2.13 12.77
C SER A 199 -3.01 2.06 12.47
N ILE A 200 -3.47 2.82 11.46
CA ILE A 200 -4.86 2.81 11.02
C ILE A 200 -5.23 1.42 10.50
N PHE A 201 -4.42 0.84 9.62
CA PHE A 201 -4.71 -0.44 9.01
C PHE A 201 -4.58 -1.60 9.99
N GLU A 202 -3.56 -1.63 10.86
CA GLU A 202 -3.43 -2.71 11.87
C GLU A 202 -4.64 -2.75 12.84
N ARG A 203 -5.16 -1.58 13.24
CA ARG A 203 -6.39 -1.52 14.06
C ARG A 203 -7.61 -2.08 13.35
N LEU A 204 -7.65 -1.97 12.02
CA LEU A 204 -8.71 -2.49 11.18
C LEU A 204 -8.49 -3.97 10.77
N TRP A 205 -7.41 -4.61 11.22
CA TRP A 205 -6.95 -5.91 10.70
C TRP A 205 -7.34 -7.12 11.56
N ASN A 206 -8.63 -7.26 11.88
CA ASN A 206 -9.13 -8.34 12.74
C ASN A 206 -10.63 -8.66 12.49
N ARG A 207 -11.10 -9.76 13.08
CA ARG A 207 -12.47 -10.28 12.98
C ARG A 207 -13.59 -9.34 13.47
N ASP A 208 -13.29 -8.36 14.33
CA ASP A 208 -14.32 -7.47 14.88
C ASP A 208 -14.82 -6.49 13.81
N VAL A 209 -13.98 -6.17 12.83
CA VAL A 209 -14.27 -5.21 11.75
C VAL A 209 -14.22 -5.82 10.37
N ILE A 210 -13.49 -6.92 10.13
CA ILE A 210 -13.46 -7.62 8.85
C ILE A 210 -14.63 -8.62 8.81
N ASP A 211 -15.44 -8.54 7.75
CA ASP A 211 -16.51 -9.51 7.50
C ASP A 211 -15.94 -10.76 6.82
N HIS A 212 -15.20 -10.56 5.72
CA HIS A 212 -14.53 -11.63 4.99
C HIS A 212 -13.39 -11.10 4.12
N VAL A 213 -12.55 -12.01 3.65
CA VAL A 213 -11.47 -11.70 2.71
C VAL A 213 -11.69 -12.48 1.41
N GLN A 214 -11.54 -11.80 0.28
CA GLN A 214 -11.55 -12.45 -1.03
C GLN A 214 -10.16 -12.40 -1.64
N LEU A 215 -9.72 -13.51 -2.24
CA LEU A 215 -8.49 -13.54 -3.02
C LEU A 215 -8.80 -14.11 -4.40
N THR A 216 -8.62 -13.28 -5.42
CA THR A 216 -8.93 -13.59 -6.81
C THR A 216 -7.65 -13.68 -7.63
N VAL A 217 -7.43 -14.80 -8.30
CA VAL A 217 -6.38 -14.96 -9.32
C VAL A 217 -7.01 -15.36 -10.65
N ALA A 218 -7.37 -14.35 -11.45
CA ALA A 218 -7.95 -14.52 -12.77
C ALA A 218 -6.90 -14.41 -13.87
N GLU A 219 -6.95 -15.33 -14.83
CA GLU A 219 -6.15 -15.28 -16.05
C GLU A 219 -7.08 -15.30 -17.27
N SER A 220 -6.88 -14.36 -18.19
CA SER A 220 -7.64 -14.30 -19.43
C SER A 220 -7.20 -15.31 -20.49
N ILE A 221 -5.98 -15.83 -20.35
CA ILE A 221 -5.42 -16.85 -21.23
C ILE A 221 -5.82 -18.26 -20.80
N GLY A 222 -5.83 -19.19 -21.77
CA GLY A 222 -6.00 -20.63 -21.54
C GLY A 222 -4.71 -21.31 -21.06
N VAL A 223 -4.60 -22.62 -21.29
CA VAL A 223 -3.41 -23.40 -20.93
C VAL A 223 -2.24 -23.30 -21.92
N GLU A 224 -2.45 -22.67 -23.09
CA GLU A 224 -1.44 -22.21 -24.08
C GLU A 224 -0.18 -23.10 -24.19
N GLY A 225 -0.30 -24.26 -24.85
CA GLY A 225 0.83 -25.17 -25.11
C GLY A 225 1.35 -25.94 -23.89
N ARG A 226 0.84 -25.67 -22.69
CA ARG A 226 1.15 -26.39 -21.44
C ARG A 226 0.06 -27.38 -21.01
N ALA A 227 -0.84 -27.73 -21.92
CA ALA A 227 -2.01 -28.55 -21.61
C ALA A 227 -1.65 -29.89 -20.95
N THR A 228 -0.63 -30.60 -21.45
CA THR A 228 -0.15 -31.87 -20.86
C THR A 228 0.36 -31.73 -19.42
N TYR A 229 1.03 -30.61 -19.10
CA TYR A 229 1.42 -30.32 -17.71
C TYR A 229 0.19 -30.03 -16.85
N TYR A 230 -0.70 -29.17 -17.36
CA TYR A 230 -1.88 -28.72 -16.64
C TYR A 230 -2.83 -29.86 -16.31
N GLU A 231 -2.92 -30.87 -17.19
CA GLU A 231 -3.71 -32.09 -17.00
C GLU A 231 -3.33 -32.88 -15.74
N THR A 232 -2.07 -32.77 -15.30
CA THR A 232 -1.60 -33.42 -14.08
C THR A 232 -1.68 -32.52 -12.84
N ALA A 233 -1.69 -31.20 -13.04
CA ALA A 233 -1.66 -30.23 -11.96
C ALA A 233 -3.09 -29.82 -11.52
N GLY A 234 -3.89 -29.34 -12.47
CA GLY A 234 -5.16 -28.65 -12.23
C GLY A 234 -4.96 -27.26 -11.58
N ALA A 235 -6.03 -26.46 -11.57
CA ALA A 235 -6.03 -25.13 -10.96
C ALA A 235 -5.66 -25.17 -9.46
N THR A 236 -6.01 -26.25 -8.76
CA THR A 236 -5.73 -26.41 -7.32
C THR A 236 -4.23 -26.49 -7.03
N ARG A 237 -3.46 -27.29 -7.78
CA ARG A 237 -2.01 -27.44 -7.52
C ARG A 237 -1.19 -26.34 -8.18
N ASP A 238 -1.69 -25.74 -9.27
CA ASP A 238 -0.92 -24.73 -10.01
C ASP A 238 -0.73 -23.44 -9.19
N LEU A 239 -1.79 -22.98 -8.51
CA LEU A 239 -1.82 -21.67 -7.82
C LEU A 239 -2.39 -21.70 -6.38
N LEU A 240 -3.38 -22.56 -6.06
CA LEU A 240 -3.99 -22.56 -4.73
C LEU A 240 -3.01 -23.03 -3.64
N GLN A 241 -2.37 -24.18 -3.84
CA GLN A 241 -1.50 -24.82 -2.83
C GLN A 241 -0.26 -23.99 -2.46
N ASN A 242 0.26 -23.18 -3.38
CA ASN A 242 1.50 -22.42 -3.20
C ASN A 242 1.20 -20.93 -3.02
N HIS A 243 1.06 -20.20 -4.11
CA HIS A 243 1.02 -18.76 -4.23
C HIS A 243 -0.08 -18.15 -3.36
N ILE A 244 -1.30 -18.68 -3.44
CA ILE A 244 -2.44 -18.16 -2.68
C ILE A 244 -2.22 -18.34 -1.17
N LEU A 245 -1.83 -19.54 -0.72
CA LEU A 245 -1.57 -19.78 0.70
C LEU A 245 -0.39 -18.95 1.24
N GLN A 246 0.64 -18.72 0.42
CA GLN A 246 1.77 -17.88 0.82
C GLN A 246 1.37 -16.41 0.96
N VAL A 247 0.59 -15.87 0.03
CA VAL A 247 0.04 -14.51 0.11
C VAL A 247 -0.90 -14.37 1.31
N LEU A 248 -1.78 -15.34 1.54
CA LEU A 248 -2.64 -15.38 2.72
C LEU A 248 -1.83 -15.38 4.02
N ALA A 249 -0.72 -16.14 4.09
CA ALA A 249 0.12 -16.16 5.27
C ALA A 249 0.68 -14.76 5.58
N PHE A 250 1.14 -13.99 4.59
CA PHE A 250 1.55 -12.59 4.79
C PHE A 250 0.38 -11.68 5.20
N LEU A 251 -0.79 -11.90 4.62
CA LEU A 251 -2.01 -11.15 4.93
C LEU A 251 -2.49 -11.36 6.37
N THR A 252 -2.27 -12.55 6.94
CA THR A 252 -2.95 -13.00 8.16
C THR A 252 -2.02 -13.27 9.34
N MET A 253 -0.69 -13.30 9.14
CA MET A 253 0.29 -13.50 10.21
C MET A 253 0.24 -12.40 11.28
N GLU A 254 0.64 -12.73 12.50
CA GLU A 254 0.91 -11.73 13.54
C GLU A 254 2.17 -10.91 13.18
N PRO A 255 2.38 -9.73 13.78
CA PRO A 255 3.61 -8.98 13.56
C PRO A 255 4.82 -9.80 14.03
N PRO A 256 5.85 -9.96 13.19
CA PRO A 256 7.06 -10.66 13.60
C PRO A 256 7.84 -9.84 14.64
N ARG A 257 8.67 -10.52 15.44
CA ARG A 257 9.49 -9.88 16.48
C ARG A 257 10.61 -8.98 15.94
N SER A 258 11.00 -9.17 14.68
CA SER A 258 12.08 -8.43 13.99
C SER A 258 11.92 -8.58 12.48
N LEU A 259 12.76 -7.88 11.71
CA LEU A 259 12.81 -8.03 10.25
C LEU A 259 13.66 -9.24 9.79
N GLU A 260 14.13 -10.07 10.73
CA GLU A 260 14.90 -11.28 10.42
C GLU A 260 14.04 -12.31 9.66
N PRO A 261 14.59 -12.99 8.63
CA PRO A 261 13.82 -13.96 7.85
C PRO A 261 13.14 -15.06 8.66
N GLU A 262 13.78 -15.54 9.73
CA GLU A 262 13.22 -16.60 10.58
C GLU A 262 12.02 -16.11 11.40
N ALA A 263 12.02 -14.84 11.84
CA ALA A 263 10.88 -14.27 12.55
C ALA A 263 9.63 -14.22 11.66
N PHE A 264 9.78 -13.86 10.38
CA PHE A 264 8.69 -13.94 9.41
C PHE A 264 8.23 -15.38 9.17
N ARG A 265 9.17 -16.32 9.08
CA ARG A 265 8.88 -17.73 8.86
C ARG A 265 8.04 -18.30 10.01
N ASP A 266 8.38 -17.99 11.25
CA ASP A 266 7.65 -18.42 12.44
C ASP A 266 6.20 -17.96 12.42
N GLU A 267 5.95 -16.67 12.17
CA GLU A 267 4.58 -16.14 12.15
C GLU A 267 3.74 -16.68 10.98
N LYS A 268 4.35 -16.88 9.81
CA LYS A 268 3.69 -17.55 8.68
C LYS A 268 3.31 -18.99 9.02
N VAL A 269 4.21 -19.75 9.63
CA VAL A 269 3.97 -21.16 9.99
C VAL A 269 2.87 -21.27 11.05
N LYS A 270 2.79 -20.35 12.03
CA LYS A 270 1.70 -20.33 13.01
C LYS A 270 0.34 -20.24 12.34
N VAL A 271 0.18 -19.35 11.36
CA VAL A 271 -1.06 -19.23 10.59
C VAL A 271 -1.33 -20.50 9.78
N LEU A 272 -0.34 -20.99 9.03
CA LEU A 272 -0.54 -22.20 8.21
C LEU A 272 -0.94 -23.41 9.06
N ARG A 273 -0.50 -23.50 10.31
CA ARG A 273 -0.93 -24.52 11.28
C ARG A 273 -2.34 -24.29 11.84
N ALA A 274 -2.79 -23.04 11.89
CA ALA A 274 -4.14 -22.68 12.30
C ALA A 274 -5.17 -22.76 11.16
N MET A 275 -4.73 -22.88 9.90
CA MET A 275 -5.61 -23.09 8.76
C MET A 275 -6.29 -24.47 8.84
N ARG A 276 -7.62 -24.49 8.74
CA ARG A 276 -8.36 -25.75 8.58
C ARG A 276 -8.06 -26.37 7.21
N PRO A 277 -7.93 -27.70 7.11
CA PRO A 277 -7.99 -28.38 5.83
C PRO A 277 -9.26 -27.97 5.07
N ILE A 278 -9.13 -27.66 3.78
CA ILE A 278 -10.27 -27.27 2.95
C ILE A 278 -11.12 -28.51 2.68
N GLU A 279 -12.37 -28.48 3.16
CA GLU A 279 -13.34 -29.55 2.95
C GLU A 279 -13.85 -29.55 1.50
N PRO A 280 -14.00 -30.71 0.83
CA PRO A 280 -14.50 -30.77 -0.54
C PRO A 280 -15.85 -30.09 -0.75
N ALA A 281 -16.73 -30.11 0.27
CA ALA A 281 -18.03 -29.44 0.25
C ALA A 281 -17.94 -27.90 0.20
N GLU A 282 -16.79 -27.33 0.55
CA GLU A 282 -16.52 -25.89 0.50
C GLU A 282 -15.74 -25.49 -0.76
N THR A 283 -15.69 -26.39 -1.75
CA THR A 283 -15.00 -26.17 -3.02
C THR A 283 -15.96 -26.25 -4.19
N VAL A 284 -15.67 -25.45 -5.23
CA VAL A 284 -16.33 -25.51 -6.52
C VAL A 284 -15.24 -25.65 -7.58
N ARG A 285 -15.25 -26.77 -8.29
CA ARG A 285 -14.36 -27.04 -9.43
C ARG A 285 -15.09 -26.71 -10.73
N GLY A 286 -14.40 -26.05 -11.64
CA GLY A 286 -14.90 -25.72 -12.98
C GLY A 286 -13.89 -26.07 -14.06
N GLN A 287 -14.38 -26.31 -15.27
CA GLN A 287 -13.58 -26.53 -16.47
C GLN A 287 -14.14 -25.66 -17.60
N TYR A 288 -13.31 -24.81 -18.21
CA TYR A 288 -13.77 -23.92 -19.29
C TYR A 288 -14.16 -24.73 -20.53
N HIS A 289 -15.15 -24.24 -21.28
CA HIS A 289 -15.59 -24.90 -22.51
C HIS A 289 -14.47 -24.91 -23.55
N GLY A 290 -14.14 -26.11 -24.05
CA GLY A 290 -13.08 -26.30 -25.04
C GLY A 290 -11.79 -26.91 -24.48
N TYR A 291 -11.60 -26.97 -23.16
CA TYR A 291 -10.39 -27.55 -22.55
C TYR A 291 -10.13 -29.00 -23.01
N ARG A 292 -11.17 -29.85 -23.07
CA ARG A 292 -11.09 -31.25 -23.54
C ARG A 292 -10.70 -31.39 -25.02
N ALA A 293 -10.74 -30.31 -25.79
CA ALA A 293 -10.31 -30.30 -27.19
C ALA A 293 -8.85 -29.83 -27.35
N GLU A 294 -8.19 -29.38 -26.28
CA GLU A 294 -6.80 -28.94 -26.32
C GLU A 294 -5.85 -30.12 -26.64
N PRO A 295 -4.81 -29.92 -27.47
CA PRO A 295 -3.85 -30.96 -27.78
C PRO A 295 -3.17 -31.51 -26.52
N GLY A 296 -3.27 -32.82 -26.31
CA GLY A 296 -2.66 -33.50 -25.15
C GLY A 296 -3.51 -33.56 -23.89
N VAL A 297 -4.78 -33.14 -23.97
CA VAL A 297 -5.79 -33.32 -22.91
C VAL A 297 -6.66 -34.53 -23.21
N ASP A 298 -7.03 -35.28 -22.17
CA ASP A 298 -7.96 -36.39 -22.30
C ASP A 298 -9.38 -35.87 -22.63
N PRO A 299 -10.06 -36.35 -23.69
CA PRO A 299 -11.45 -35.99 -23.98
C PRO A 299 -12.43 -36.27 -22.84
N ALA A 300 -12.11 -37.17 -21.92
CA ALA A 300 -12.88 -37.48 -20.71
C ALA A 300 -12.37 -36.76 -19.45
N SER A 301 -11.42 -35.82 -19.59
CA SER A 301 -10.78 -35.13 -18.48
C SER A 301 -11.78 -34.47 -17.53
N ASP A 302 -11.59 -34.74 -16.23
CA ASP A 302 -12.25 -34.05 -15.13
C ASP A 302 -11.31 -33.03 -14.46
N THR A 303 -10.16 -32.70 -15.07
CA THR A 303 -9.18 -31.76 -14.50
C THR A 303 -9.76 -30.35 -14.45
N GLU A 304 -9.71 -29.70 -13.28
CA GLU A 304 -10.26 -28.36 -13.11
C GLU A 304 -9.33 -27.29 -13.69
N THR A 305 -9.92 -26.35 -14.44
CA THR A 305 -9.25 -25.11 -14.89
C THR A 305 -9.74 -23.89 -14.12
N PHE A 306 -10.65 -24.10 -13.16
CA PHE A 306 -11.17 -23.12 -12.23
C PHE A 306 -11.40 -23.80 -10.88
N ILE A 307 -11.06 -23.10 -9.79
CA ILE A 307 -11.36 -23.50 -8.43
C ILE A 307 -11.85 -22.29 -7.65
N ALA A 308 -12.94 -22.44 -6.91
CA ALA A 308 -13.29 -21.57 -5.79
C ALA A 308 -13.29 -22.40 -4.51
N ALA A 309 -12.78 -21.85 -3.42
CA ALA A 309 -12.68 -22.54 -2.14
C ALA A 309 -12.92 -21.56 -1.00
N LYS A 310 -13.56 -22.02 0.07
CA LYS A 310 -13.58 -21.30 1.35
C LYS A 310 -12.53 -21.88 2.28
N LEU A 311 -11.80 -21.02 2.97
CA LEU A 311 -10.79 -21.38 3.95
C LEU A 311 -11.06 -20.64 5.27
N HIS A 312 -10.71 -21.30 6.37
CA HIS A 312 -10.88 -20.78 7.74
C HIS A 312 -9.57 -20.88 8.51
N ILE A 313 -9.31 -19.91 9.40
CA ILE A 313 -8.10 -19.82 10.22
C ILE A 313 -8.51 -19.77 11.70
N ASP A 314 -8.16 -20.81 12.45
CA ASP A 314 -8.53 -21.00 13.85
C ASP A 314 -7.55 -20.30 14.79
N ASN A 315 -7.65 -18.97 14.86
CA ASN A 315 -6.98 -18.20 15.89
C ASN A 315 -7.84 -16.99 16.30
N TRP A 316 -7.48 -16.38 17.42
CA TRP A 316 -8.19 -15.24 18.01
C TRP A 316 -8.45 -14.06 17.06
N ARG A 317 -7.57 -13.84 16.07
CA ARG A 317 -7.66 -12.72 15.12
C ARG A 317 -8.64 -12.99 13.99
N TRP A 318 -8.77 -14.24 13.55
CA TRP A 318 -9.48 -14.63 12.32
C TRP A 318 -10.63 -15.60 12.53
N GLU A 319 -10.93 -15.97 13.78
CA GLU A 319 -12.07 -16.82 14.10
C GLU A 319 -13.36 -16.26 13.46
N ASP A 320 -14.11 -17.15 12.80
CA ASP A 320 -15.32 -16.88 12.03
C ASP A 320 -15.18 -15.98 10.79
N VAL A 321 -13.97 -15.53 10.43
CA VAL A 321 -13.72 -14.80 9.19
C VAL A 321 -13.49 -15.79 8.04
N PRO A 322 -14.35 -15.85 7.01
CA PRO A 322 -14.14 -16.70 5.86
C PRO A 322 -13.15 -16.08 4.87
N PHE A 323 -12.26 -16.90 4.34
CA PHE A 323 -11.35 -16.55 3.25
C PHE A 323 -11.85 -17.21 1.96
N CYS A 324 -12.41 -16.39 1.08
CA CYS A 324 -12.98 -16.81 -0.20
C CYS A 324 -11.90 -16.75 -1.29
N LEU A 325 -11.42 -17.91 -1.72
CA LEU A 325 -10.34 -18.04 -2.69
C LEU A 325 -10.94 -18.40 -4.05
N ARG A 326 -10.52 -17.74 -5.13
CA ARG A 326 -10.87 -18.18 -6.48
C ARG A 326 -9.72 -18.01 -7.45
N HIS A 327 -9.56 -18.99 -8.31
CA HIS A 327 -8.56 -18.98 -9.37
C HIS A 327 -9.10 -19.68 -10.62
N GLY A 328 -8.83 -19.15 -11.81
CA GLY A 328 -9.06 -19.89 -13.04
C GLY A 328 -8.49 -19.25 -14.31
N LYS A 329 -8.50 -20.06 -15.37
CA LYS A 329 -8.10 -19.73 -16.75
C LYS A 329 -9.31 -19.30 -17.59
N GLN A 330 -9.07 -18.58 -18.69
CA GLN A 330 -10.09 -18.01 -19.58
C GLN A 330 -11.18 -17.18 -18.86
N LEU A 331 -10.78 -16.42 -17.84
CA LEU A 331 -11.66 -15.47 -17.17
C LEU A 331 -11.67 -14.10 -17.91
N PRO A 332 -12.65 -13.21 -17.67
CA PRO A 332 -12.85 -12.01 -18.48
C PRO A 332 -11.65 -11.05 -18.55
N ARG A 333 -10.81 -11.06 -17.51
CA ARG A 333 -9.59 -10.25 -17.42
C ARG A 333 -8.51 -10.98 -16.65
N ARG A 334 -7.25 -10.59 -16.88
CA ARG A 334 -6.15 -10.93 -15.99
C ARG A 334 -6.24 -10.06 -14.74
N ALA A 335 -6.24 -10.67 -13.56
CA ALA A 335 -6.29 -9.97 -12.27
C ALA A 335 -5.73 -10.85 -11.15
N THR A 336 -5.02 -10.25 -10.21
CA THR A 336 -4.62 -10.84 -8.95
C THR A 336 -4.87 -9.78 -7.90
N GLU A 337 -5.89 -9.98 -7.08
CA GLU A 337 -6.40 -8.98 -6.15
C GLU A 337 -6.83 -9.63 -4.84
N ILE A 338 -6.64 -8.89 -3.75
CA ILE A 338 -7.13 -9.24 -2.41
C ILE A 338 -8.14 -8.16 -2.02
N ASP A 339 -9.37 -8.54 -1.74
CA ASP A 339 -10.40 -7.65 -1.22
C ASP A 339 -10.62 -7.97 0.25
N VAL A 340 -10.26 -7.03 1.13
CA VAL A 340 -10.60 -7.07 2.55
C VAL A 340 -11.91 -6.33 2.72
N VAL A 341 -12.99 -7.08 2.96
CA VAL A 341 -14.34 -6.53 3.07
C VAL A 341 -14.67 -6.30 4.53
N PHE A 342 -14.98 -5.05 4.90
CA PHE A 342 -15.32 -4.69 6.26
C PHE A 342 -16.79 -5.02 6.57
N ARG A 343 -17.11 -5.22 7.85
CA ARG A 343 -18.50 -5.34 8.31
C ARG A 343 -19.22 -4.03 8.04
N GLY A 344 -20.44 -4.12 7.52
CA GLY A 344 -21.26 -2.94 7.22
C GLY A 344 -21.55 -2.13 8.48
N ALA A 345 -21.65 -0.81 8.32
CA ALA A 345 -22.09 0.07 9.38
C ALA A 345 -23.51 -0.32 9.87
N PRO A 346 -23.85 -0.06 11.15
CA PRO A 346 -25.20 -0.31 11.65
C PRO A 346 -26.29 0.38 10.81
N ASP A 347 -27.34 -0.37 10.46
CA ASP A 347 -28.35 0.05 9.47
C ASP A 347 -29.33 1.16 9.94
N TYR A 348 -29.30 1.54 11.23
CA TYR A 348 -30.37 2.36 11.82
C TYR A 348 -30.47 3.79 11.28
N LEU A 349 -29.35 4.39 10.85
CA LEU A 349 -29.35 5.75 10.30
C LEU A 349 -29.79 5.81 8.84
N PHE A 350 -29.37 4.84 8.03
CA PHE A 350 -29.53 4.89 6.58
C PHE A 350 -30.72 4.06 6.07
N GLY A 351 -31.36 3.28 6.95
CA GLY A 351 -32.63 2.60 6.64
C GLY A 351 -33.75 3.57 6.26
N GLU A 352 -33.74 4.80 6.79
CA GLU A 352 -34.71 5.86 6.45
C GLU A 352 -34.59 6.34 4.99
N LEU A 353 -33.43 6.14 4.33
CA LEU A 353 -33.20 6.47 2.92
C LEU A 353 -33.68 5.37 1.96
N GLY A 354 -34.43 4.39 2.45
CA GLY A 354 -34.90 3.25 1.65
C GLY A 354 -33.81 2.26 1.28
N MET A 355 -32.60 2.41 1.85
CA MET A 355 -31.51 1.45 1.70
C MET A 355 -31.66 0.36 2.74
N SER A 356 -31.89 -0.88 2.30
CA SER A 356 -32.01 -2.03 3.22
C SER A 356 -30.69 -2.42 3.88
N LYS A 357 -29.55 -2.03 3.29
CA LYS A 357 -28.20 -2.18 3.82
C LYS A 357 -27.23 -1.28 3.05
N LEU A 358 -26.34 -0.59 3.75
CA LEU A 358 -25.24 0.12 3.09
C LEU A 358 -24.24 -0.87 2.48
N PRO A 359 -23.71 -0.62 1.26
CA PRO A 359 -22.61 -1.41 0.75
C PRO A 359 -21.42 -1.33 1.71
N ALA A 360 -20.79 -2.47 1.97
CA ALA A 360 -19.61 -2.54 2.82
C ALA A 360 -18.43 -1.80 2.20
N ASP A 361 -17.67 -1.11 3.06
CA ASP A 361 -16.37 -0.59 2.69
C ASP A 361 -15.42 -1.77 2.40
N HIS A 362 -14.55 -1.62 1.42
CA HIS A 362 -13.55 -2.64 1.12
C HIS A 362 -12.22 -2.02 0.70
N LEU A 363 -11.15 -2.67 1.15
CA LEU A 363 -9.78 -2.35 0.79
C LEU A 363 -9.29 -3.40 -0.22
N THR A 364 -9.00 -2.97 -1.44
CA THR A 364 -8.48 -3.83 -2.51
C THR A 364 -6.98 -3.65 -2.64
N ILE A 365 -6.21 -4.74 -2.51
CA ILE A 365 -4.78 -4.80 -2.81
C ILE A 365 -4.61 -5.45 -4.18
N ARG A 366 -4.23 -4.67 -5.19
CA ARG A 366 -3.97 -5.15 -6.55
C ARG A 366 -2.53 -5.62 -6.67
N ILE A 367 -2.33 -6.89 -7.00
CA ILE A 367 -1.02 -7.54 -7.14
C ILE A 367 -0.55 -7.57 -8.61
N GLN A 368 -1.48 -7.67 -9.56
CA GLN A 368 -1.25 -7.55 -11.01
C GLN A 368 -2.57 -7.72 -11.81
N PRO A 369 -2.69 -7.18 -13.03
CA PRO A 369 -1.95 -6.02 -13.51
C PRO A 369 -2.28 -4.79 -12.64
N ASP A 370 -1.53 -3.71 -12.79
CA ASP A 370 -1.80 -2.42 -12.14
C ASP A 370 -1.67 -2.48 -10.61
N GLU A 371 -0.44 -2.77 -10.18
CA GLU A 371 -0.04 -2.82 -8.78
C GLU A 371 -0.46 -1.56 -8.00
N GLY A 372 -1.26 -1.73 -6.96
CA GLY A 372 -1.84 -0.60 -6.23
C GLY A 372 -2.73 -1.00 -5.06
N ILE A 373 -3.29 0.00 -4.39
CA ILE A 373 -4.23 -0.14 -3.28
C ILE A 373 -5.42 0.78 -3.55
N SER A 374 -6.64 0.28 -3.29
CA SER A 374 -7.88 1.05 -3.39
C SER A 374 -8.69 0.92 -2.12
N LEU A 375 -9.30 2.01 -1.65
CA LEU A 375 -10.27 2.01 -0.56
C LEU A 375 -11.59 2.52 -1.10
N ALA A 376 -12.60 1.66 -1.11
CA ALA A 376 -13.96 2.01 -1.50
C ALA A 376 -14.82 2.26 -0.27
N PHE A 377 -15.57 3.37 -0.28
CA PHE A 377 -16.46 3.77 0.81
C PHE A 377 -17.63 4.61 0.29
N GLN A 378 -18.63 4.88 1.13
CA GLN A 378 -19.78 5.70 0.75
C GLN A 378 -19.51 7.19 0.94
N ALA A 379 -19.81 8.00 -0.07
CA ALA A 379 -19.80 9.47 -0.01
C ALA A 379 -21.15 10.05 -0.43
N LYS A 380 -21.50 11.22 0.12
CA LYS A 380 -22.72 11.95 -0.27
C LYS A 380 -22.52 12.55 -1.67
N LYS A 381 -23.48 12.32 -2.56
CA LYS A 381 -23.52 12.98 -3.86
C LYS A 381 -23.75 14.49 -3.68
N PRO A 382 -23.00 15.35 -4.41
CA PRO A 382 -23.30 16.78 -4.46
C PRO A 382 -24.73 17.06 -4.93
N GLY A 383 -25.41 18.02 -4.29
CA GLY A 383 -26.78 18.42 -4.63
C GLY A 383 -27.78 18.45 -3.45
N PRO A 384 -29.06 18.78 -3.75
CA PRO A 384 -30.16 18.72 -2.79
C PRO A 384 -30.41 17.27 -2.33
N GLY A 385 -30.85 17.08 -1.08
CA GLY A 385 -31.07 15.75 -0.50
C GLY A 385 -29.82 15.04 0.05
N TYR A 386 -29.98 13.77 0.43
CA TYR A 386 -28.98 12.93 1.10
C TYR A 386 -28.79 11.59 0.36
N GLU A 387 -28.41 11.67 -0.92
CA GLU A 387 -28.08 10.50 -1.74
C GLU A 387 -26.63 10.06 -1.52
N LEU A 388 -26.39 8.75 -1.40
CA LEU A 388 -25.05 8.17 -1.25
C LEU A 388 -24.59 7.48 -2.53
N GLN A 389 -23.29 7.54 -2.79
CA GLN A 389 -22.63 6.83 -3.86
C GLN A 389 -21.34 6.21 -3.33
N THR A 390 -21.03 4.99 -3.77
CA THR A 390 -19.73 4.39 -3.52
C THR A 390 -18.66 5.08 -4.34
N VAL A 391 -17.66 5.63 -3.66
CA VAL A 391 -16.48 6.28 -4.26
C VAL A 391 -15.22 5.51 -3.90
N ARG A 392 -14.10 5.82 -4.54
CA ARG A 392 -12.81 5.18 -4.33
C ARG A 392 -11.70 6.20 -4.14
N MET A 393 -10.75 5.85 -3.27
CA MET A 393 -9.43 6.45 -3.21
C MET A 393 -8.42 5.43 -3.73
N ASP A 394 -7.50 5.86 -4.59
CA ASP A 394 -6.56 4.95 -5.26
C ASP A 394 -5.10 5.39 -5.08
N PHE A 395 -4.23 4.39 -4.95
CA PHE A 395 -2.78 4.51 -4.98
C PHE A 395 -2.22 3.50 -5.99
N ASP A 396 -1.39 3.96 -6.91
CA ASP A 396 -0.75 3.14 -7.93
C ASP A 396 0.77 3.24 -7.86
N TYR A 397 1.45 2.09 -7.97
CA TYR A 397 2.90 1.99 -7.85
C TYR A 397 3.63 2.72 -8.98
N ASP A 398 3.19 2.51 -10.22
CA ASP A 398 3.84 3.08 -11.40
C ASP A 398 3.84 4.60 -11.37
N ARG A 399 2.70 5.20 -10.99
CA ARG A 399 2.54 6.65 -10.85
C ARG A 399 3.39 7.24 -9.72
N SER A 400 3.64 6.47 -8.66
CA SER A 400 4.25 6.99 -7.43
C SER A 400 5.77 6.81 -7.34
N PHE A 401 6.36 5.87 -8.09
CA PHE A 401 7.78 5.49 -7.93
C PHE A 401 8.65 5.53 -9.20
N MET A 402 8.08 5.51 -10.40
CA MET A 402 8.87 5.62 -11.64
C MET A 402 9.14 7.11 -11.94
N HIS A 403 10.40 7.48 -12.20
CA HIS A 403 10.71 8.85 -12.64
C HIS A 403 9.97 9.18 -13.94
N GLU A 404 9.30 10.34 -13.89
CA GLU A 404 8.40 11.00 -14.82
C GLU A 404 8.86 11.06 -16.31
N PRO A 405 7.92 11.24 -17.26
CA PRO A 405 7.40 12.59 -17.49
C PRO A 405 5.88 12.73 -17.38
N ALA A 406 5.52 13.86 -16.75
CA ALA A 406 4.36 14.71 -16.99
C ALA A 406 3.01 14.24 -16.46
N GLU A 407 2.64 14.76 -15.27
CA GLU A 407 1.31 15.37 -15.09
C GLU A 407 1.30 16.62 -14.19
N ALA A 408 2.47 17.15 -13.77
CA ALA A 408 2.54 18.45 -13.09
C ALA A 408 2.79 19.64 -14.04
N TYR A 409 3.48 19.43 -15.18
CA TYR A 409 3.74 20.49 -16.16
C TYR A 409 2.62 20.65 -17.21
N GLU A 410 1.80 19.61 -17.43
CA GLU A 410 0.66 19.68 -18.37
C GLU A 410 -0.61 20.28 -17.76
N ARG A 411 -0.83 20.22 -16.43
CA ARG A 411 -1.89 21.05 -15.80
C ARG A 411 -1.52 22.53 -15.76
N LEU A 412 -0.25 22.83 -15.45
CA LEU A 412 0.26 24.21 -15.41
C LEU A 412 0.41 24.86 -16.79
N LEU A 413 0.63 24.08 -17.87
CA LEU A 413 0.66 24.61 -19.24
C LEU A 413 -0.71 24.63 -19.91
N HIS A 414 -1.65 23.75 -19.56
CA HIS A 414 -3.03 23.83 -20.09
C HIS A 414 -3.81 25.01 -19.46
N GLU A 415 -3.55 25.34 -18.19
CA GLU A 415 -4.06 26.57 -17.54
C GLU A 415 -3.36 27.85 -18.02
N ALA A 416 -2.15 27.75 -18.59
CA ALA A 416 -1.43 28.87 -19.18
C ALA A 416 -1.71 29.10 -20.68
N MET A 417 -2.32 28.13 -21.37
CA MET A 417 -2.56 28.16 -22.82
C MET A 417 -4.02 28.40 -23.23
N ASP A 418 -5.00 28.11 -22.37
CA ASP A 418 -6.39 28.53 -22.56
C ASP A 418 -6.60 29.92 -21.98
N GLY A 419 -6.09 30.94 -22.69
CA GLY A 419 -6.22 32.35 -22.34
C GLY A 419 -7.66 32.85 -22.18
N ASP A 420 -8.29 32.48 -21.07
CA ASP A 420 -9.52 33.05 -20.57
C ASP A 420 -9.17 34.06 -19.46
N HIS A 421 -9.07 35.31 -19.87
CA HIS A 421 -8.79 36.46 -19.02
C HIS A 421 -10.02 36.91 -18.20
N THR A 422 -10.98 36.03 -17.91
CA THR A 422 -12.26 36.41 -17.27
C THR A 422 -12.29 36.26 -15.74
N LEU A 423 -11.25 35.68 -15.11
CA LEU A 423 -11.18 35.48 -13.65
C LEU A 423 -10.18 36.37 -12.89
N PHE A 424 -9.78 37.51 -13.47
CA PHE A 424 -9.29 38.62 -12.64
C PHE A 424 -10.50 39.38 -12.08
N THR A 425 -11.01 38.93 -10.94
CA THR A 425 -11.80 39.80 -10.06
C THR A 425 -11.00 41.07 -9.82
N ARG A 426 -11.57 42.21 -10.23
CA ARG A 426 -11.10 43.54 -9.88
C ARG A 426 -10.76 43.62 -8.39
N ALA A 427 -9.65 44.28 -8.09
CA ALA A 427 -9.16 44.60 -6.75
C ALA A 427 -10.03 45.64 -6.02
N ASP A 428 -11.35 45.55 -6.14
CA ASP A 428 -12.31 46.53 -5.60
C ASP A 428 -12.97 46.02 -4.30
N GLY A 429 -12.54 44.85 -3.78
CA GLY A 429 -13.05 44.24 -2.55
C GLY A 429 -12.19 44.42 -1.29
N VAL A 430 -10.92 44.86 -1.44
CA VAL A 430 -9.97 44.92 -0.32
C VAL A 430 -10.31 46.05 0.66
N GLU A 431 -10.82 47.19 0.17
CA GLU A 431 -11.16 48.35 1.00
C GLU A 431 -12.29 48.10 2.02
N ARG A 432 -13.16 47.10 1.78
CA ARG A 432 -14.21 46.69 2.74
C ARG A 432 -13.77 45.59 3.68
N ALA A 433 -12.84 44.73 3.27
CA ALA A 433 -12.43 43.56 4.05
C ALA A 433 -11.58 43.95 5.27
N ALA A 434 -10.63 44.87 5.10
CA ALA A 434 -9.74 45.30 6.18
C ALA A 434 -10.48 46.03 7.31
N ALA A 435 -11.39 46.95 6.94
CA ALA A 435 -12.23 47.69 7.90
C ALA A 435 -13.25 46.81 8.64
N TYR A 436 -13.82 45.78 7.98
CA TYR A 436 -14.64 44.78 8.66
C TYR A 436 -13.81 43.97 9.66
N TYR A 437 -12.61 43.54 9.24
CA TYR A 437 -11.73 42.74 10.07
C TYR A 437 -11.21 43.50 11.29
N GLU A 438 -11.02 44.82 11.19
CA GLU A 438 -10.64 45.67 12.33
C GLU A 438 -11.67 45.63 13.47
N THR A 439 -12.94 45.34 13.14
CA THR A 439 -14.02 45.20 14.13
C THR A 439 -14.21 43.76 14.62
N ALA A 440 -13.95 42.77 13.76
CA ALA A 440 -14.19 41.36 14.07
C ALA A 440 -12.95 40.66 14.65
N GLY A 441 -11.78 40.84 14.03
CA GLY A 441 -10.57 40.05 14.28
C GLY A 441 -10.67 38.62 13.78
N ALA A 442 -9.53 37.94 13.61
CA ALA A 442 -9.50 36.55 13.13
C ALA A 442 -10.22 35.57 14.06
N THR A 443 -10.29 35.90 15.34
CA THR A 443 -10.92 35.08 16.38
C THR A 443 -12.45 35.12 16.27
N ARG A 444 -13.06 36.29 16.07
CA ARG A 444 -14.54 36.39 16.01
C ARG A 444 -15.10 36.06 14.62
N ASP A 445 -14.33 36.29 13.57
CA ASP A 445 -14.78 36.07 12.18
C ASP A 445 -15.03 34.58 11.89
N LEU A 446 -14.03 33.72 12.12
CA LEU A 446 -14.05 32.35 11.62
C LEU A 446 -14.00 31.26 12.70
N LEU A 447 -13.26 31.49 13.80
CA LEU A 447 -13.10 30.48 14.86
C LEU A 447 -14.44 30.20 15.55
N GLN A 448 -15.13 31.25 16.02
CA GLN A 448 -16.40 31.13 16.75
C GLN A 448 -17.55 30.64 15.85
N ASN A 449 -17.67 31.13 14.62
CA ASN A 449 -18.83 30.84 13.77
C ASN A 449 -18.69 29.56 12.95
N HIS A 450 -17.51 29.25 12.42
CA HIS A 450 -17.36 28.21 11.40
C HIS A 450 -16.55 27.02 11.90
N MET A 451 -15.39 27.26 12.53
CA MET A 451 -14.49 26.15 12.93
C MET A 451 -15.10 25.27 14.03
N LEU A 452 -15.75 25.86 15.04
CA LEU A 452 -16.41 25.07 16.09
C LEU A 452 -17.59 24.25 15.57
N GLN A 453 -18.30 24.73 14.53
CA GLN A 453 -19.41 24.00 13.92
C GLN A 453 -18.91 22.81 13.09
N VAL A 454 -17.88 23.02 12.27
CA VAL A 454 -17.22 21.95 11.52
C VAL A 454 -16.65 20.91 12.48
N LEU A 455 -16.00 21.36 13.56
CA LEU A 455 -15.48 20.47 14.59
C LEU A 455 -16.58 19.67 15.28
N ALA A 456 -17.73 20.28 15.58
CA ALA A 456 -18.88 19.57 16.15
C ALA A 456 -19.40 18.48 15.21
N PHE A 457 -19.47 18.72 13.90
CA PHE A 457 -19.85 17.69 12.92
C PHE A 457 -18.83 16.55 12.84
N LEU A 458 -17.54 16.85 12.92
CA LEU A 458 -16.48 15.84 12.89
C LEU A 458 -16.49 14.94 14.14
N THR A 459 -16.92 15.49 15.29
CA THR A 459 -16.71 14.87 16.61
C THR A 459 -17.97 14.34 17.27
N MET A 460 -19.15 14.61 16.71
CA MET A 460 -20.43 14.13 17.23
C MET A 460 -20.56 12.61 17.15
N GLU A 461 -21.37 12.05 18.05
CA GLU A 461 -21.83 10.68 17.91
C GLU A 461 -22.83 10.59 16.74
N PRO A 462 -23.03 9.40 16.15
CA PRO A 462 -24.06 9.20 15.15
C PRO A 462 -25.43 9.61 15.72
N PRO A 463 -26.20 10.47 15.02
CA PRO A 463 -27.52 10.84 15.49
C PRO A 463 -28.45 9.62 15.48
N ARG A 464 -29.55 9.69 16.23
CA ARG A 464 -30.53 8.60 16.30
C ARG A 464 -31.39 8.42 15.05
N SER A 465 -31.42 9.43 14.17
CA SER A 465 -32.25 9.52 12.96
C SER A 465 -31.68 10.60 12.03
N LEU A 466 -32.16 10.67 10.79
CA LEU A 466 -31.78 11.74 9.86
C LEU A 466 -32.56 13.05 10.05
N GLU A 467 -33.50 13.09 11.01
CA GLU A 467 -34.23 14.30 11.38
C GLU A 467 -33.32 15.46 11.84
N PRO A 468 -33.58 16.71 11.42
CA PRO A 468 -32.73 17.86 11.73
C PRO A 468 -32.42 18.06 13.21
N GLU A 469 -33.40 17.83 14.09
CA GLU A 469 -33.21 18.02 15.53
C GLU A 469 -32.24 17.00 16.13
N ALA A 470 -32.17 15.78 15.58
CA ALA A 470 -31.24 14.76 16.06
C ALA A 470 -29.77 15.17 15.81
N PHE A 471 -29.47 15.75 14.65
CA PHE A 471 -28.14 16.31 14.36
C PHE A 471 -27.79 17.47 15.29
N ARG A 472 -28.76 18.38 15.51
CA ARG A 472 -28.55 19.55 16.39
C ARG A 472 -28.27 19.12 17.83
N ASP A 473 -28.98 18.12 18.34
CA ASP A 473 -28.76 17.57 19.68
C ASP A 473 -27.35 17.00 19.85
N GLU A 474 -26.86 16.20 18.90
CA GLU A 474 -25.51 15.63 18.98
C GLU A 474 -24.42 16.72 18.86
N LYS A 475 -24.60 17.71 17.97
CA LYS A 475 -23.68 18.86 17.87
C LYS A 475 -23.57 19.63 19.18
N VAL A 476 -24.71 19.90 19.83
CA VAL A 476 -24.73 20.65 21.11
C VAL A 476 -24.07 19.86 22.22
N LYS A 477 -24.19 18.53 22.27
CA LYS A 477 -23.48 17.69 23.24
C LYS A 477 -21.96 17.86 23.13
N VAL A 478 -21.43 17.88 21.91
CA VAL A 478 -19.99 18.14 21.69
C VAL A 478 -19.62 19.53 22.20
N LEU A 479 -20.35 20.57 21.79
CA LEU A 479 -20.04 21.95 22.20
C LEU A 479 -20.04 22.10 23.73
N ARG A 480 -20.96 21.43 24.44
CA ARG A 480 -21.00 21.41 25.90
C ARG A 480 -19.81 20.67 26.51
N ALA A 481 -19.28 19.66 25.84
CA ALA A 481 -18.09 18.92 26.25
C ALA A 481 -16.77 19.62 25.89
N MET A 482 -16.77 20.60 24.98
CA MET A 482 -15.55 21.37 24.67
C MET A 482 -15.10 22.14 25.91
N ARG A 483 -13.81 22.10 26.26
CA ARG A 483 -13.25 22.97 27.28
C ARG A 483 -13.16 24.41 26.76
N PRO A 484 -13.36 25.44 27.61
CA PRO A 484 -12.98 26.79 27.25
C PRO A 484 -11.49 26.85 26.87
N ILE A 485 -11.19 27.61 25.83
CA ILE A 485 -9.82 27.69 25.30
C ILE A 485 -9.03 28.62 26.21
N GLU A 486 -7.99 28.09 26.85
CA GLU A 486 -7.14 28.88 27.73
C GLU A 486 -6.27 29.84 26.92
N PRO A 487 -6.05 31.09 27.38
CA PRO A 487 -5.15 32.03 26.72
C PRO A 487 -3.74 31.48 26.44
N ALA A 488 -3.23 30.63 27.33
CA ALA A 488 -1.92 29.99 27.20
C ALA A 488 -1.87 28.95 26.06
N GLU A 489 -3.02 28.44 25.63
CA GLU A 489 -3.19 27.53 24.49
C GLU A 489 -3.57 28.29 23.21
N THR A 490 -3.27 29.59 23.12
CA THR A 490 -3.55 30.44 21.96
C THR A 490 -2.32 31.21 21.48
N VAL A 491 -2.23 31.41 20.17
CA VAL A 491 -1.24 32.26 19.51
C VAL A 491 -1.99 33.17 18.56
N ARG A 492 -1.90 34.48 18.76
CA ARG A 492 -2.47 35.48 17.85
C ARG A 492 -1.37 36.25 17.14
N GLY A 493 -1.59 36.53 15.86
CA GLY A 493 -0.59 37.18 15.02
C GLY A 493 -1.19 38.27 14.14
N GLN A 494 -0.36 39.25 13.75
CA GLN A 494 -0.70 40.29 12.77
C GLN A 494 0.38 40.32 11.68
N TYR A 495 -0.01 40.30 10.40
CA TYR A 495 0.99 40.34 9.32
C TYR A 495 1.64 41.72 9.19
N HIS A 496 2.89 41.72 8.73
CA HIS A 496 3.60 42.95 8.42
C HIS A 496 2.88 43.76 7.33
N GLY A 497 2.50 45.00 7.66
CA GLY A 497 1.80 45.91 6.76
C GLY A 497 0.31 46.13 7.07
N TYR A 498 -0.31 45.33 7.94
CA TYR A 498 -1.75 45.45 8.25
C TYR A 498 -2.17 46.85 8.74
N ARG A 499 -1.40 47.46 9.65
CA ARG A 499 -1.64 48.81 10.18
C ARG A 499 -1.55 49.93 9.13
N ALA A 500 -0.99 49.64 7.97
CA ALA A 500 -0.91 50.58 6.86
C ALA A 500 -2.05 50.39 5.84
N GLU A 501 -2.93 49.40 6.04
CA GLU A 501 -4.05 49.18 5.13
C GLU A 501 -5.12 50.26 5.26
N PRO A 502 -5.78 50.64 4.15
CA PRO A 502 -6.86 51.61 4.17
C PRO A 502 -7.98 51.18 5.13
N GLY A 503 -8.31 52.03 6.10
CA GLY A 503 -9.40 51.80 7.05
C GLY A 503 -9.03 51.05 8.33
N VAL A 504 -7.75 50.72 8.54
CA VAL A 504 -7.22 50.09 9.77
C VAL A 504 -6.60 51.17 10.69
N ASP A 505 -6.77 51.05 12.01
CA ASP A 505 -6.11 51.94 12.97
C ASP A 505 -4.58 51.72 12.93
N PRO A 506 -3.74 52.77 12.77
CA PRO A 506 -2.29 52.65 12.87
C PRO A 506 -1.79 52.07 14.22
N ALA A 507 -2.61 52.12 15.27
CA ALA A 507 -2.35 51.51 16.57
C ALA A 507 -3.08 50.16 16.77
N SER A 508 -3.67 49.59 15.71
CA SER A 508 -4.46 48.36 15.76
C SER A 508 -3.72 47.20 16.44
N ASP A 509 -4.37 46.61 17.42
CA ASP A 509 -3.99 45.35 18.06
C ASP A 509 -4.83 44.17 17.52
N THR A 510 -5.54 44.35 16.41
CA THR A 510 -6.40 43.32 15.83
C THR A 510 -5.57 42.20 15.21
N GLU A 511 -5.84 40.96 15.58
CA GLU A 511 -5.15 39.81 15.03
C GLU A 511 -5.65 39.45 13.63
N THR A 512 -4.74 39.19 12.70
CA THR A 512 -5.00 38.66 11.35
C THR A 512 -4.76 37.16 11.24
N PHE A 513 -4.26 36.55 12.31
CA PHE A 513 -3.97 35.13 12.48
C PHE A 513 -4.32 34.68 13.89
N ILE A 514 -4.87 33.47 14.01
CA ILE A 514 -5.11 32.79 15.28
C ILE A 514 -4.74 31.30 15.12
N ALA A 515 -4.03 30.76 16.11
CA ALA A 515 -3.91 29.34 16.36
C ALA A 515 -4.37 29.05 17.79
N ALA A 516 -5.16 28.01 17.97
CA ALA A 516 -5.72 27.64 19.26
C ALA A 516 -5.73 26.13 19.43
N LYS A 517 -5.50 25.65 20.64
CA LYS A 517 -5.65 24.25 21.01
C LYS A 517 -6.83 24.09 21.96
N LEU A 518 -7.64 23.06 21.75
CA LEU A 518 -8.80 22.75 22.58
C LEU A 518 -8.98 21.24 22.77
N HIS A 519 -9.78 20.86 23.77
CA HIS A 519 -10.11 19.47 24.07
C HIS A 519 -11.62 19.30 24.19
N VAL A 520 -12.11 18.11 23.88
CA VAL A 520 -13.50 17.69 24.05
C VAL A 520 -13.56 16.63 25.14
N ASP A 521 -14.22 16.94 26.25
CA ASP A 521 -14.34 16.08 27.42
C ASP A 521 -15.44 15.02 27.24
N ASN A 522 -15.12 14.00 26.44
CA ASN A 522 -15.88 12.77 26.42
C ASN A 522 -14.95 11.56 26.21
N TRP A 523 -15.46 10.37 26.49
CA TRP A 523 -14.67 9.13 26.42
C TRP A 523 -14.10 8.84 25.02
N ARG A 524 -14.76 9.33 23.96
CA ARG A 524 -14.36 9.12 22.57
C ARG A 524 -13.12 9.94 22.20
N TRP A 525 -13.03 11.17 22.69
CA TRP A 525 -11.99 12.15 22.37
C TRP A 525 -11.01 12.40 23.52
N GLU A 526 -11.03 11.57 24.54
CA GLU A 526 -10.08 11.62 25.65
C GLU A 526 -8.63 11.63 25.13
N ASP A 527 -7.82 12.56 25.63
CA ASP A 527 -6.43 12.82 25.23
C ASP A 527 -6.20 13.21 23.75
N VAL A 528 -7.25 13.52 22.99
CA VAL A 528 -7.14 14.01 21.61
C VAL A 528 -7.19 15.55 21.60
N PRO A 529 -6.08 16.24 21.29
CA PRO A 529 -6.09 17.69 21.13
C PRO A 529 -6.62 18.07 19.74
N PHE A 530 -7.48 19.08 19.69
CA PHE A 530 -7.93 19.73 18.47
C PHE A 530 -7.18 21.05 18.30
N CYS A 531 -6.38 21.13 17.24
CA CYS A 531 -5.60 22.32 16.93
C CYS A 531 -6.25 23.05 15.76
N LEU A 532 -6.67 24.28 16.01
CA LEU A 532 -7.37 25.15 15.06
C LEU A 532 -6.41 26.24 14.60
N ARG A 533 -6.41 26.57 13.32
CA ARG A 533 -5.63 27.68 12.77
C ARG A 533 -6.40 28.39 11.67
N HIS A 534 -6.35 29.71 11.70
CA HIS A 534 -6.91 30.58 10.68
C HIS A 534 -6.00 31.81 10.50
N GLY A 535 -5.84 32.29 9.27
CA GLY A 535 -5.08 33.51 9.03
C GLY A 535 -5.27 34.09 7.64
N LYS A 536 -4.95 35.38 7.51
CA LYS A 536 -4.89 36.11 6.24
C LYS A 536 -3.45 36.22 5.73
N GLN A 537 -3.30 36.45 4.43
CA GLN A 537 -1.99 36.53 3.76
C GLN A 537 -1.11 35.29 4.00
N LEU A 538 -1.73 34.10 4.09
CA LEU A 538 -1.02 32.83 4.10
C LEU A 538 -0.61 32.43 2.66
N PRO A 539 0.30 31.45 2.46
CA PRO A 539 0.86 31.16 1.14
C PRO A 539 -0.18 30.63 0.14
N ARG A 540 -1.25 30.02 0.64
CA ARG A 540 -2.40 29.57 -0.16
C ARG A 540 -3.71 29.74 0.61
N ARG A 541 -4.81 29.90 -0.15
CA ARG A 541 -6.17 29.82 0.38
C ARG A 541 -6.55 28.35 0.49
N ALA A 542 -6.84 27.87 1.70
CA ALA A 542 -7.27 26.50 1.94
C ALA A 542 -8.08 26.40 3.23
N THR A 543 -9.08 25.52 3.22
CA THR A 543 -9.87 25.07 4.37
C THR A 543 -9.78 23.56 4.41
N GLU A 544 -9.04 23.04 5.38
CA GLU A 544 -8.68 21.63 5.45
C GLU A 544 -8.79 21.12 6.90
N ILE A 545 -9.11 19.84 7.04
CA ILE A 545 -9.09 19.12 8.31
C ILE A 545 -8.06 18.00 8.17
N ASP A 546 -7.04 18.01 9.02
CA ASP A 546 -6.06 16.93 9.10
C ASP A 546 -6.30 16.08 10.35
N VAL A 547 -6.69 14.83 10.14
CA VAL A 547 -6.79 13.82 11.19
C VAL A 547 -5.49 13.02 11.19
N VAL A 548 -4.65 13.25 12.20
CA VAL A 548 -3.36 12.55 12.36
C VAL A 548 -3.53 11.35 13.30
N PHE A 549 -3.26 10.15 12.79
CA PHE A 549 -3.40 8.92 13.56
C PHE A 549 -2.22 8.75 14.53
N ARG A 550 -2.38 7.85 15.52
CA ARG A 550 -1.25 7.47 16.39
C ARG A 550 -0.17 6.79 15.53
N GLY A 551 1.10 6.92 15.89
CA GLY A 551 2.18 6.20 15.17
C GLY A 551 2.05 4.68 15.35
N ALA A 552 2.51 3.91 14.37
CA ALA A 552 2.70 2.48 14.54
C ALA A 552 3.79 2.22 15.62
N PRO A 553 3.72 1.12 16.38
CA PRO A 553 4.77 0.78 17.34
C PRO A 553 6.15 0.65 16.66
N ASP A 554 7.18 1.23 17.26
CA ASP A 554 8.50 1.36 16.63
C ASP A 554 9.35 0.05 16.58
N TYR A 555 8.89 -1.05 17.18
CA TYR A 555 9.74 -2.24 17.39
C TYR A 555 10.15 -2.96 16.09
N LEU A 556 9.28 -3.01 15.07
CA LEU A 556 9.58 -3.73 13.83
C LEU A 556 10.50 -2.91 12.90
N PHE A 557 10.31 -1.60 12.85
CA PHE A 557 11.00 -0.72 11.88
C PHE A 557 12.11 0.13 12.51
N GLY A 558 12.30 0.09 13.82
CA GLY A 558 13.41 0.76 14.51
C GLY A 558 14.79 0.28 14.03
N GLU A 559 14.90 -0.98 13.61
CA GLU A 559 16.13 -1.57 13.02
C GLU A 559 16.51 -0.92 11.67
N LEU A 560 15.58 -0.23 10.99
CA LEU A 560 15.85 0.46 9.72
C LEU A 560 16.52 1.83 9.92
N GLY A 561 16.93 2.18 11.15
CA GLY A 561 17.52 3.48 11.47
C GLY A 561 16.50 4.63 11.49
N MET A 562 15.21 4.31 11.38
CA MET A 562 14.12 5.26 11.59
C MET A 562 13.82 5.32 13.08
N SER A 563 14.09 6.45 13.72
CA SER A 563 13.78 6.64 15.15
C SER A 563 12.28 6.67 15.44
N LYS A 564 11.45 6.95 14.43
CA LYS A 564 9.98 6.90 14.48
C LYS A 564 9.39 6.90 13.07
N LEU A 565 8.41 6.05 12.79
CA LEU A 565 7.65 6.13 11.54
C LEU A 565 6.77 7.40 11.52
N PRO A 566 6.66 8.11 10.39
CA PRO A 566 5.68 9.18 10.25
C PRO A 566 4.27 8.64 10.48
N ALA A 567 3.46 9.37 11.23
CA ALA A 567 2.07 9.01 11.44
C ALA A 567 1.25 9.12 10.14
N ASP A 568 0.32 8.19 9.98
CA ASP A 568 -0.69 8.27 8.94
C ASP A 568 -1.54 9.52 9.18
N HIS A 569 -2.00 10.17 8.11
CA HIS A 569 -2.95 11.28 8.24
C HIS A 569 -3.98 11.30 7.11
N LEU A 570 -5.21 11.62 7.48
CA LEU A 570 -6.34 11.81 6.59
C LEU A 570 -6.62 13.31 6.48
N THR A 571 -6.47 13.87 5.28
CA THR A 571 -6.79 15.26 4.96
C THR A 571 -8.16 15.33 4.27
N ILE A 572 -9.12 16.01 4.88
CA ILE A 572 -10.40 16.37 4.26
C ILE A 572 -10.30 17.81 3.77
N ARG A 573 -10.39 18.02 2.46
CA ARG A 573 -10.36 19.35 1.82
C ARG A 573 -11.78 19.85 1.65
N ILE A 574 -12.07 21.01 2.22
CA ILE A 574 -13.38 21.67 2.15
C ILE A 574 -13.40 22.71 1.04
N GLN A 575 -12.33 23.50 0.86
CA GLN A 575 -12.19 24.43 -0.28
C GLN A 575 -10.78 25.06 -0.29
N PRO A 576 -10.23 25.43 -1.45
CA PRO A 576 -10.63 24.95 -2.78
C PRO A 576 -10.30 23.45 -2.93
N ASP A 577 -10.75 22.83 -4.02
CA ASP A 577 -10.43 21.45 -4.41
C ASP A 577 -10.96 20.38 -3.44
N GLU A 578 -12.28 20.31 -3.32
CA GLU A 578 -13.01 19.40 -2.43
C GLU A 578 -12.58 17.95 -2.66
N GLY A 579 -12.19 17.28 -1.58
CA GLY A 579 -11.72 15.90 -1.67
C GLY A 579 -11.18 15.35 -0.37
N ILE A 580 -10.73 14.10 -0.43
CA ILE A 580 -10.19 13.35 0.70
C ILE A 580 -8.85 12.75 0.29
N SER A 581 -7.86 12.79 1.18
CA SER A 581 -6.54 12.21 0.93
C SER A 581 -6.04 11.46 2.16
N LEU A 582 -5.56 10.24 1.98
CA LEU A 582 -4.96 9.42 3.04
C LEU A 582 -3.48 9.23 2.73
N ALA A 583 -2.62 9.73 3.60
CA ALA A 583 -1.18 9.53 3.53
C ALA A 583 -0.74 8.44 4.51
N PHE A 584 0.02 7.46 4.02
CA PHE A 584 0.47 6.29 4.78
C PHE A 584 1.83 5.79 4.27
N GLN A 585 2.49 4.91 5.02
CA GLN A 585 3.78 4.31 4.67
C GLN A 585 3.60 3.11 3.73
N ALA A 586 4.39 3.09 2.65
CA ALA A 586 4.50 1.96 1.73
C ALA A 586 5.97 1.60 1.47
N LYS A 587 6.20 0.33 1.10
CA LYS A 587 7.51 -0.15 0.66
C LYS A 587 7.85 0.45 -0.71
N LYS A 588 9.02 1.07 -0.80
CA LYS A 588 9.58 1.49 -2.08
C LYS A 588 9.98 0.26 -2.92
N PRO A 589 9.64 0.22 -4.22
CA PRO A 589 10.07 -0.83 -5.12
C PRO A 589 11.59 -0.98 -5.13
N GLY A 590 12.05 -2.22 -5.18
CA GLY A 590 13.46 -2.54 -5.20
C GLY A 590 13.91 -3.35 -3.99
N PRO A 591 15.23 -3.57 -3.90
CA PRO A 591 15.78 -4.60 -3.05
C PRO A 591 15.98 -4.06 -1.61
N GLY A 592 15.50 -4.81 -0.61
CA GLY A 592 15.50 -4.40 0.81
C GLY A 592 14.21 -3.72 1.26
N TYR A 593 14.16 -3.26 2.52
CA TYR A 593 13.04 -2.52 3.11
C TYR A 593 13.38 -1.03 3.25
N GLU A 594 13.12 -0.27 2.18
CA GLU A 594 13.02 1.20 2.22
C GLU A 594 11.55 1.59 2.21
N LEU A 595 11.18 2.58 3.05
CA LEU A 595 9.82 3.05 3.19
C LEU A 595 9.68 4.46 2.63
N GLN A 596 8.51 4.75 2.07
CA GLN A 596 8.14 6.07 1.58
C GLN A 596 6.70 6.36 1.97
N THR A 597 6.42 7.61 2.34
CA THR A 597 5.03 8.08 2.50
C THR A 597 4.40 8.26 1.13
N VAL A 598 3.29 7.57 0.91
CA VAL A 598 2.48 7.63 -0.32
C VAL A 598 1.09 8.17 0.01
N ARG A 599 0.29 8.52 -1.01
CA ARG A 599 -1.06 9.06 -0.85
C ARG A 599 -2.08 8.28 -1.68
N MET A 600 -3.28 8.14 -1.13
CA MET A 600 -4.49 7.80 -1.87
C MET A 600 -5.37 9.05 -1.89
N ASP A 601 -5.93 9.39 -3.05
CA ASP A 601 -6.69 10.62 -3.23
C ASP A 601 -8.09 10.33 -3.83
N PHE A 602 -9.06 11.12 -3.38
CA PHE A 602 -10.41 11.23 -3.92
C PHE A 602 -10.72 12.71 -4.13
N ASP A 603 -11.22 13.06 -5.32
CA ASP A 603 -11.59 14.42 -5.70
C ASP A 603 -13.07 14.45 -6.13
N TYR A 604 -13.83 15.42 -5.63
CA TYR A 604 -15.25 15.55 -5.95
C TYR A 604 -15.49 15.90 -7.42
N ASP A 605 -14.76 16.87 -7.97
CA ASP A 605 -14.94 17.32 -9.36
C ASP A 605 -14.75 16.19 -10.37
N ARG A 606 -13.72 15.37 -10.16
CA ARG A 606 -13.42 14.21 -11.01
C ARG A 606 -14.47 13.12 -10.92
N SER A 607 -15.08 12.96 -9.74
CA SER A 607 -15.98 11.85 -9.45
C SER A 607 -17.42 12.14 -9.82
N PHE A 608 -17.84 13.40 -9.74
CA PHE A 608 -19.25 13.79 -9.92
C PHE A 608 -19.49 14.70 -11.14
N MET A 609 -18.46 15.29 -11.75
CA MET A 609 -18.54 16.15 -12.95
C MET A 609 -19.73 17.13 -12.93
N HIS A 610 -19.98 17.76 -11.78
CA HIS A 610 -21.03 18.76 -11.56
C HIS A 610 -20.46 19.86 -10.68
N GLU A 611 -20.69 21.12 -11.05
CA GLU A 611 -20.46 22.24 -10.13
C GLU A 611 -21.43 22.08 -8.94
N PRO A 612 -20.92 21.97 -7.70
CA PRO A 612 -21.78 21.99 -6.54
C PRO A 612 -22.50 23.35 -6.46
N ALA A 613 -23.77 23.33 -6.04
CA ALA A 613 -24.52 24.56 -5.77
C ALA A 613 -23.79 25.42 -4.73
N GLU A 614 -23.86 26.74 -4.88
CA GLU A 614 -23.18 27.65 -3.97
C GLU A 614 -23.76 27.50 -2.55
N ALA A 615 -22.93 27.69 -1.52
CA ALA A 615 -23.30 27.38 -0.14
C ALA A 615 -24.59 28.10 0.32
N TYR A 616 -24.81 29.36 -0.08
CA TYR A 616 -26.04 30.09 0.21
C TYR A 616 -27.24 29.58 -0.56
N GLU A 617 -27.09 29.11 -1.80
CA GLU A 617 -28.21 28.52 -2.54
C GLU A 617 -28.78 27.32 -1.79
N ARG A 618 -27.89 26.45 -1.28
CA ARG A 618 -28.28 25.31 -0.46
C ARG A 618 -28.92 25.73 0.86
N LEU A 619 -28.29 26.64 1.61
CA LEU A 619 -28.82 27.10 2.90
C LEU A 619 -30.18 27.79 2.74
N LEU A 620 -30.37 28.58 1.68
CA LEU A 620 -31.66 29.21 1.41
C LEU A 620 -32.73 28.18 1.05
N HIS A 621 -32.38 27.16 0.28
CA HIS A 621 -33.29 26.04 -0.02
C HIS A 621 -33.69 25.29 1.26
N ASP A 622 -32.72 24.91 2.10
CA ASP A 622 -32.98 24.24 3.37
C ASP A 622 -33.87 25.11 4.29
N ALA A 623 -33.66 26.43 4.30
CA ALA A 623 -34.51 27.37 5.04
C ALA A 623 -35.95 27.43 4.49
N MET A 624 -36.14 27.31 3.17
CA MET A 624 -37.47 27.26 2.55
C MET A 624 -38.20 25.94 2.86
N ASP A 625 -37.46 24.85 2.95
CA ASP A 625 -37.97 23.52 3.31
C ASP A 625 -38.18 23.34 4.82
N GLY A 626 -37.66 24.26 5.64
CA GLY A 626 -37.69 24.17 7.10
C GLY A 626 -36.69 23.16 7.69
N ASP A 627 -35.68 22.76 6.90
CA ASP A 627 -34.60 21.89 7.35
C ASP A 627 -33.59 22.70 8.18
N HIS A 628 -33.55 22.42 9.48
CA HIS A 628 -32.67 23.09 10.43
C HIS A 628 -31.30 22.41 10.62
N THR A 629 -30.95 21.37 9.85
CA THR A 629 -29.77 20.51 10.07
C THR A 629 -28.46 21.30 10.02
N LEU A 630 -28.33 22.19 9.04
CA LEU A 630 -27.15 23.03 8.84
C LEU A 630 -27.19 24.33 9.66
N PHE A 631 -28.29 24.61 10.36
CA PHE A 631 -28.50 25.84 11.12
C PHE A 631 -28.11 25.66 12.60
N THR A 632 -27.52 26.71 13.17
CA THR A 632 -27.10 26.72 14.58
C THR A 632 -28.31 26.88 15.51
N ARG A 633 -28.27 26.22 16.68
CA ARG A 633 -29.26 26.40 17.76
C ARG A 633 -28.76 27.43 18.77
N ALA A 634 -29.66 28.19 19.38
CA ALA A 634 -29.30 29.29 20.28
C ALA A 634 -28.37 28.86 21.43
N ASP A 635 -28.67 27.74 22.10
CA ASP A 635 -27.83 27.19 23.18
C ASP A 635 -26.45 26.72 22.67
N GLY A 636 -26.37 26.23 21.43
CA GLY A 636 -25.11 25.92 20.78
C GLY A 636 -24.27 27.17 20.48
N VAL A 637 -24.91 28.28 20.10
CA VAL A 637 -24.26 29.57 19.88
C VAL A 637 -23.74 30.13 21.21
N GLU A 638 -24.55 30.14 22.26
CA GLU A 638 -24.14 30.56 23.61
C GLU A 638 -22.95 29.74 24.10
N ARG A 639 -22.99 28.42 23.94
CA ARG A 639 -21.89 27.55 24.34
C ARG A 639 -20.61 27.81 23.53
N ALA A 640 -20.73 28.02 22.22
CA ALA A 640 -19.59 28.39 21.38
C ALA A 640 -18.94 29.71 21.84
N TRP A 641 -19.74 30.68 22.30
CA TRP A 641 -19.22 31.90 22.92
C TRP A 641 -18.48 31.62 24.21
N GLU A 642 -19.06 30.85 25.13
CA GLU A 642 -18.39 30.48 26.38
C GLU A 642 -17.03 29.78 26.16
N VAL A 643 -16.89 29.00 25.08
CA VAL A 643 -15.63 28.33 24.73
C VAL A 643 -14.53 29.33 24.33
N VAL A 644 -14.87 30.41 23.63
CA VAL A 644 -13.89 31.38 23.12
C VAL A 644 -13.70 32.61 24.01
N THR A 645 -14.66 32.92 24.90
CA THR A 645 -14.61 34.12 25.76
C THR A 645 -13.29 34.30 26.51
N PRO A 646 -12.69 33.26 27.16
CA PRO A 646 -11.46 33.47 27.92
C PRO A 646 -10.30 34.02 27.09
N MET A 647 -10.13 33.55 25.84
CA MET A 647 -9.06 34.06 24.96
C MET A 647 -9.35 35.47 24.43
N LEU A 648 -10.62 35.88 24.37
CA LEU A 648 -11.02 37.21 23.93
C LEU A 648 -10.87 38.26 25.04
N GLU A 649 -11.19 37.89 26.28
CA GLU A 649 -11.07 38.77 27.45
C GLU A 649 -9.62 38.88 27.95
N HIS A 650 -8.82 37.84 27.72
CA HIS A 650 -7.41 37.77 28.10
C HIS A 650 -6.54 37.36 26.91
N PRO A 651 -6.42 38.19 25.86
CA PRO A 651 -5.71 37.82 24.64
C PRO A 651 -4.22 37.60 24.90
N ALA A 652 -3.65 36.57 24.25
CA ALA A 652 -2.23 36.34 24.22
C ALA A 652 -1.47 37.53 23.58
N PRO A 653 -0.16 37.69 23.82
CA PRO A 653 0.62 38.72 23.14
C PRO A 653 0.53 38.61 21.62
N LEU A 654 0.43 39.75 20.94
CA LEU A 654 0.37 39.80 19.48
C LEU A 654 1.76 39.54 18.87
N CYS A 655 1.89 38.44 18.15
CA CYS A 655 3.08 38.13 17.34
C CYS A 655 2.99 38.79 15.95
N THR A 656 4.11 38.91 15.25
CA THR A 656 4.14 39.38 13.86
C THR A 656 4.59 38.28 12.92
N TYR A 657 4.08 38.28 11.68
CA TYR A 657 4.50 37.33 10.64
C TYR A 657 4.57 37.99 9.26
N GLU A 658 5.37 37.42 8.37
CA GLU A 658 5.51 37.94 7.01
C GLU A 658 4.37 37.45 6.10
N PRO A 659 3.79 38.30 5.24
CA PRO A 659 2.87 37.86 4.21
C PRO A 659 3.45 36.73 3.35
N GLY A 660 2.61 35.75 3.00
CA GLY A 660 3.03 34.56 2.26
C GLY A 660 3.74 33.51 3.11
N THR A 661 3.74 33.64 4.44
CA THR A 661 4.20 32.60 5.39
C THR A 661 3.04 31.93 6.11
N TRP A 662 3.29 30.81 6.78
CA TRP A 662 2.27 30.00 7.47
C TRP A 662 1.84 30.52 8.86
N GLY A 663 2.10 31.80 9.13
CA GLY A 663 1.85 32.46 10.42
C GLY A 663 3.11 32.59 11.29
N PRO A 664 2.95 33.07 12.54
CA PRO A 664 4.05 33.22 13.50
C PRO A 664 4.72 31.89 13.86
N ALA A 665 5.99 31.93 14.24
CA ALA A 665 6.77 30.73 14.60
C ALA A 665 6.21 30.04 15.86
N GLU A 666 5.65 30.82 16.78
CA GLU A 666 5.03 30.38 18.04
C GLU A 666 3.84 29.43 17.81
N ALA A 667 3.19 29.51 16.64
CA ALA A 667 2.13 28.58 16.27
C ALA A 667 2.64 27.14 16.09
N ALA A 668 3.92 26.95 15.77
CA ALA A 668 4.55 25.63 15.71
C ALA A 668 4.79 25.06 17.12
N ASP A 669 5.16 25.92 18.07
CA ASP A 669 5.39 25.54 19.47
C ASP A 669 4.08 25.10 20.15
N LEU A 670 2.96 25.74 19.79
CA LEU A 670 1.63 25.41 20.33
C LEU A 670 1.22 23.94 20.13
N ILE A 671 1.61 23.34 19.01
CA ILE A 671 1.25 21.97 18.65
C ILE A 671 2.37 20.96 18.97
N ALA A 672 3.57 21.42 19.34
CA ALA A 672 4.72 20.57 19.65
C ALA A 672 4.41 19.53 20.75
N PRO A 673 4.97 18.30 20.68
CA PRO A 673 5.90 17.80 19.66
C PRO A 673 5.23 17.34 18.36
N ARG A 674 3.93 17.61 18.16
CA ARG A 674 3.23 17.39 16.89
C ARG A 674 3.54 18.57 15.95
N ARG A 675 3.06 18.50 14.71
CA ARG A 675 3.28 19.53 13.69
C ARG A 675 2.02 19.76 12.87
N TRP A 676 1.91 20.95 12.30
CA TRP A 676 0.90 21.23 11.28
C TRP A 676 1.23 20.46 9.99
N HIS A 677 0.22 19.83 9.38
CA HIS A 677 0.36 19.14 8.10
C HIS A 677 0.01 20.10 6.97
N LEU A 678 0.99 20.88 6.53
CA LEU A 678 0.79 21.96 5.56
C LEU A 678 1.18 21.48 4.17
N ARG A 679 0.21 21.40 3.25
CA ARG A 679 0.49 21.22 1.81
C ARG A 679 0.96 22.52 1.17
#